data_AF-A0A6P5M6M8-F1
#
_entry.id   AF-A0A6P5M6M8-F1
#
_cell.length_a   1.000
_cell.length_b   1.000
_cell.length_c   1.000
_cell.angle_alpha   90.00
_cell.angle_beta   90.00
_cell.angle_gamma   90.00
#
_symmetry.space_group_name_H-M   'P 1'
#
loop_
_entity.id
_entity.type
_entity.pdbx_description
1 polymer ?
#
loop_
_entity_poly.entity_id
_entity_poly.type
_entity_poly.pdbx_seq_one_letter_code
_entity_poly.pdbx_strand_id
1 'polypeptide(L)'
;MFSMGSMGESDRKRRHFSSLSPTAAPATAKKLPFLPISEDKKLDIAVLQFQNQKLMQKLETQKLEHTALENKFSQMKERQQSYDSALTVVKKNWEQLVNDLASCSERSREYICNLDSRYAAVASDDSPSTVHDVFLSRLMQTGATESSSTYNCVNQVEEQRQLNSEKEQSILKNVVTTIHKFWRLKDGLHTAVLKKLPGDVSYRQKLSADLEGEVKNLRSAFSELHLKHKSLASEFQARRDLDAKNKAELCKLKGELERILAELEESNSKLFTLKAERDSAKGAVLPVLNVGTAHVASDKVRDKQKDLQDMESTLKDLLDQGSSRLVELKGLHEERIRILQQLCDLQNTLKNLDCITSSHCFQLVRDQIEKSKAEVHEYQALFEKLQVEKDNLVWKEREWYIKNDLADIFQRSVSVADSRVADLRSEIQKKIDERNVIENKLHEEAREPGRNQVIGEFKSLLSSFPEEMESMQSQLSKYKESASDIHSLRADVQSISNILDRKVKECDVFTVRAAGQAAEIKRLLGVVEELRESERDLKLILEMFRRESIDSRDIMEAREAEYRAWANIQSLKTSLDEHGLELRVKTANEAEAKSQQRLAAAEAEIAAMRQKLEDSKKEMSELSVVLRSKNGENEAYLSEIESIGQAYDEKQTQNQHMLQQITERDDYNIKLVLEGVRARQKQDSLVMEKRVMQHEIQQANVTRNLYDSKAARIEDQFLCS
;
A
#
# COMPACT_ATOMS: atom_id res chain seq x y z
N MET A 1 4.05 -41.67 9.93
CA MET A 1 4.07 -43.16 9.93
C MET A 1 3.52 -43.65 8.60
N PHE A 2 4.36 -44.25 7.76
CA PHE A 2 4.10 -45.49 7.00
C PHE A 2 5.40 -45.87 6.26
N SER A 3 5.74 -47.17 6.27
CA SER A 3 7.01 -47.75 5.78
C SER A 3 7.11 -47.72 4.25
N MET A 4 8.29 -47.40 3.69
CA MET A 4 9.34 -48.36 3.28
C MET A 4 8.85 -49.55 2.45
N GLY A 5 9.25 -49.56 1.17
CA GLY A 5 9.39 -50.73 0.31
C GLY A 5 10.78 -50.67 -0.37
N SER A 6 11.60 -51.70 -0.17
CA SER A 6 12.99 -51.77 -0.63
C SER A 6 13.15 -52.80 -1.77
N MET A 7 14.38 -52.89 -2.29
CA MET A 7 14.91 -53.83 -3.30
C MET A 7 14.79 -53.34 -4.77
N GLY A 8 15.84 -53.41 -5.59
CA GLY A 8 17.15 -54.02 -5.35
C GLY A 8 18.31 -53.41 -6.16
N GLU A 9 19.52 -53.71 -5.72
CA GLU A 9 20.79 -53.32 -6.35
C GLU A 9 21.11 -54.16 -7.59
N SER A 10 21.93 -53.59 -8.49
CA SER A 10 22.97 -54.38 -9.17
C SER A 10 24.21 -53.54 -9.46
N ASP A 11 25.11 -53.57 -8.47
CA ASP A 11 26.56 -53.33 -8.47
C ASP A 11 27.25 -53.08 -9.84
N ARG A 12 27.99 -51.96 -9.94
CA ARG A 12 29.27 -51.88 -10.69
C ARG A 12 30.14 -50.72 -10.19
N LYS A 13 30.96 -51.03 -9.18
CA LYS A 13 31.93 -50.13 -8.52
C LYS A 13 32.84 -49.35 -9.49
N ARG A 14 32.84 -48.01 -9.38
CA ARG A 14 33.97 -47.17 -9.84
C ARG A 14 35.19 -47.45 -8.96
N ARG A 15 36.33 -47.77 -9.57
CA ARG A 15 37.64 -47.65 -8.89
C ARG A 15 38.25 -46.29 -9.22
N HIS A 16 38.53 -45.52 -8.17
CA HIS A 16 39.38 -44.35 -8.26
C HIS A 16 40.83 -44.81 -8.48
N PHE A 17 41.59 -44.10 -9.31
CA PHE A 17 43.04 -44.23 -9.40
C PHE A 17 43.67 -42.86 -9.19
N SER A 18 44.41 -42.73 -8.09
CA SER A 18 45.27 -41.58 -7.80
C SER A 18 46.72 -42.03 -7.83
N SER A 19 47.53 -41.34 -8.63
CA SER A 19 48.97 -41.07 -8.45
C SER A 19 49.83 -42.05 -7.61
N LEU A 20 50.75 -42.76 -8.26
CA LEU A 20 52.03 -43.17 -7.67
C LEU A 20 53.17 -42.98 -8.68
N SER A 21 54.32 -42.51 -8.17
CA SER A 21 55.53 -42.16 -8.92
C SER A 21 56.42 -43.39 -9.22
N PRO A 22 57.32 -43.35 -10.22
CA PRO A 22 58.22 -44.46 -10.53
C PRO A 22 59.56 -44.37 -9.79
N THR A 23 60.16 -45.52 -9.45
CA THR A 23 61.59 -45.65 -9.10
C THR A 23 62.09 -47.04 -9.55
N ALA A 24 63.33 -47.08 -10.03
CA ALA A 24 64.15 -48.22 -10.50
C ALA A 24 63.98 -49.55 -9.74
N ALA A 25 64.30 -50.77 -10.21
CA ALA A 25 64.77 -51.42 -11.47
C ALA A 25 65.12 -52.88 -11.05
N PRO A 26 65.91 -53.70 -11.80
CA PRO A 26 65.87 -54.10 -13.21
C PRO A 26 65.53 -55.60 -13.39
N ALA A 27 65.06 -56.04 -14.58
CA ALA A 27 64.97 -57.48 -14.91
C ALA A 27 65.27 -57.79 -16.39
N THR A 28 66.40 -58.49 -16.57
CA THR A 28 66.88 -59.24 -17.74
C THR A 28 65.99 -59.40 -18.98
N ALA A 29 66.49 -58.92 -20.12
CA ALA A 29 65.88 -59.16 -21.43
C ALA A 29 66.06 -60.60 -21.93
N LYS A 30 64.97 -61.20 -22.44
CA LYS A 30 65.03 -62.28 -23.44
C LYS A 30 64.34 -61.80 -24.72
N LYS A 31 65.12 -61.50 -25.75
CA LYS A 31 64.60 -61.16 -27.08
C LYS A 31 64.03 -62.42 -27.74
N LEU A 32 62.76 -62.37 -28.12
CA LEU A 32 62.19 -63.16 -29.23
C LEU A 32 61.72 -62.15 -30.29
N PRO A 33 61.91 -62.41 -31.60
CA PRO A 33 61.77 -61.37 -32.60
C PRO A 33 60.29 -61.12 -32.92
N PHE A 34 59.84 -59.89 -32.69
CA PHE A 34 58.63 -59.43 -33.36
C PHE A 34 58.90 -59.38 -34.87
N LEU A 35 58.08 -60.08 -35.65
CA LEU A 35 57.95 -59.86 -37.08
C LEU A 35 57.71 -58.36 -37.33
N PRO A 36 58.33 -57.74 -38.36
CA PRO A 36 58.04 -56.35 -38.70
C PRO A 36 56.57 -56.25 -39.10
N ILE A 37 55.75 -55.69 -38.22
CA ILE A 37 54.44 -55.19 -38.61
C ILE A 37 54.71 -54.08 -39.62
N SER A 38 54.36 -54.34 -40.90
CA SER A 38 54.50 -53.41 -42.02
C SER A 38 54.05 -52.00 -41.62
N GLU A 39 54.71 -50.97 -42.15
CA GLU A 39 54.37 -49.58 -41.85
C GLU A 39 52.90 -49.27 -42.12
N ASP A 40 52.31 -49.83 -43.19
CA ASP A 40 50.85 -49.77 -43.45
C ASP A 40 50.02 -50.23 -42.25
N LYS A 41 50.33 -51.37 -41.65
CA LYS A 41 49.55 -51.90 -40.51
C LYS A 41 49.74 -51.07 -39.24
N LYS A 42 50.87 -50.36 -39.09
CA LYS A 42 51.03 -49.37 -38.01
C LYS A 42 50.25 -48.09 -38.31
N LEU A 43 50.23 -47.66 -39.57
CA LEU A 43 49.46 -46.51 -40.05
C LEU A 43 47.96 -46.76 -39.85
N ASP A 44 47.43 -47.92 -40.25
CA ASP A 44 46.04 -48.33 -40.05
C ASP A 44 45.64 -48.32 -38.56
N ILE A 45 46.49 -48.86 -37.68
CA ILE A 45 46.24 -48.84 -36.24
C ILE A 45 46.21 -47.39 -35.70
N ALA A 46 47.12 -46.52 -36.15
CA ALA A 46 47.15 -45.11 -35.76
C ALA A 46 45.92 -44.34 -36.30
N VAL A 47 45.51 -44.60 -37.54
CA VAL A 47 44.30 -44.02 -38.16
C VAL A 47 43.04 -44.48 -37.42
N LEU A 48 42.92 -45.77 -37.09
CA LEU A 48 41.81 -46.30 -36.30
C LEU A 48 41.80 -45.76 -34.86
N GLN A 49 42.96 -45.54 -34.25
CA GLN A 49 43.05 -44.87 -32.93
C GLN A 49 42.59 -43.41 -33.02
N PHE A 50 43.03 -42.66 -34.03
CA PHE A 50 42.61 -41.28 -34.26
C PHE A 50 41.11 -41.17 -34.58
N GLN A 51 40.57 -42.07 -35.40
CA GLN A 51 39.14 -42.15 -35.70
C GLN A 51 38.33 -42.47 -34.43
N ASN A 52 38.74 -43.45 -33.62
CA ASN A 52 38.09 -43.76 -32.34
C ASN A 52 38.19 -42.60 -31.34
N GLN A 53 39.31 -41.89 -31.28
CA GLN A 53 39.46 -40.70 -30.44
C GLN A 53 38.52 -39.57 -30.89
N LYS A 54 38.40 -39.34 -32.20
CA LYS A 54 37.46 -38.36 -32.78
C LYS A 54 35.99 -38.75 -32.57
N LEU A 55 35.66 -40.04 -32.63
CA LEU A 55 34.33 -40.55 -32.29
C LEU A 55 34.04 -40.42 -30.78
N MET A 56 35.02 -40.69 -29.92
CA MET A 56 34.90 -40.50 -28.47
C MET A 56 34.68 -39.03 -28.11
N GLN A 57 35.41 -38.10 -28.75
CA GLN A 57 35.19 -36.66 -28.61
C GLN A 57 33.79 -36.25 -29.06
N LYS A 58 33.32 -36.72 -30.23
CA LYS A 58 31.94 -36.48 -30.70
C LYS A 58 30.89 -37.02 -29.73
N LEU A 59 31.08 -38.23 -29.23
CA LEU A 59 30.18 -38.85 -28.25
C LEU A 59 30.13 -38.04 -26.96
N GLU A 60 31.27 -37.53 -26.48
CA GLU A 60 31.32 -36.73 -25.27
C GLU A 60 30.69 -35.34 -25.47
N THR A 61 30.87 -34.70 -26.63
CA THR A 61 30.14 -33.48 -26.97
C THR A 61 28.63 -33.71 -27.03
N GLN A 62 28.18 -34.83 -27.62
CA GLN A 62 26.75 -35.17 -27.69
C GLN A 62 26.16 -35.49 -26.30
N LYS A 63 26.93 -36.13 -25.39
CA LYS A 63 26.49 -36.32 -23.99
C LYS A 63 26.35 -35.00 -23.26
N LEU A 64 27.33 -34.10 -23.40
CA LEU A 64 27.27 -32.77 -22.78
C LEU A 64 26.06 -31.98 -23.31
N GLU A 65 25.83 -32.01 -24.62
CA GLU A 65 24.64 -31.43 -25.24
C GLU A 65 23.34 -32.04 -24.72
N HIS A 66 23.25 -33.38 -24.63
CA HIS A 66 22.10 -34.07 -24.04
C HIS A 66 21.85 -33.63 -22.59
N THR A 67 22.88 -33.60 -21.74
CA THR A 67 22.72 -33.14 -20.35
C THR A 67 22.33 -31.66 -20.26
N ALA A 68 22.80 -30.82 -21.18
CA ALA A 68 22.38 -29.41 -21.25
C ALA A 68 20.92 -29.26 -21.70
N LEU A 69 20.45 -30.09 -22.63
CA LEU A 69 19.04 -30.15 -23.05
C LEU A 69 18.14 -30.71 -21.95
N GLU A 70 18.58 -31.73 -21.23
CA GLU A 70 17.84 -32.34 -20.11
C GLU A 70 17.73 -31.41 -18.90
N ASN A 71 18.79 -30.64 -18.62
CA ASN A 71 18.75 -29.55 -17.63
C ASN A 71 17.80 -28.41 -18.07
N LYS A 72 17.83 -28.00 -19.35
CA LYS A 72 16.86 -27.03 -19.90
C LYS A 72 15.43 -27.54 -19.82
N PHE A 73 15.18 -28.81 -20.15
CA PHE A 73 13.86 -29.44 -20.05
C PHE A 73 13.37 -29.46 -18.59
N SER A 74 14.24 -29.82 -17.65
CA SER A 74 13.93 -29.81 -16.22
C SER A 74 13.59 -28.40 -15.72
N GLN A 75 14.36 -27.38 -16.12
CA GLN A 75 14.07 -25.97 -15.79
C GLN A 75 12.75 -25.48 -16.44
N MET A 76 12.46 -25.88 -17.67
CA MET A 76 11.19 -25.55 -18.33
C MET A 76 10.00 -26.24 -17.63
N LYS A 77 10.17 -27.47 -17.17
CA LYS A 77 9.16 -28.22 -16.40
C LYS A 77 8.90 -27.61 -15.02
N GLU A 78 9.94 -27.18 -14.32
CA GLU A 78 9.81 -26.46 -13.04
C GLU A 78 9.10 -25.11 -13.24
N ARG A 79 9.48 -24.35 -14.28
CA ARG A 79 8.76 -23.13 -14.66
C ARG A 79 7.29 -23.42 -14.99
N GLN A 80 7.01 -24.46 -15.76
CA GLN A 80 5.64 -24.88 -16.07
C GLN A 80 4.85 -25.20 -14.80
N GLN A 81 5.42 -25.97 -13.85
CA GLN A 81 4.78 -26.22 -12.56
C GLN A 81 4.50 -24.93 -11.76
N SER A 82 5.40 -23.94 -11.81
CA SER A 82 5.16 -22.63 -11.18
C SER A 82 4.02 -21.85 -11.85
N TYR A 83 3.91 -21.92 -13.19
CA TYR A 83 2.80 -21.34 -13.95
C TYR A 83 1.48 -22.07 -13.69
N ASP A 84 1.48 -23.40 -13.66
CA ASP A 84 0.28 -24.23 -13.39
C ASP A 84 -0.25 -23.98 -11.96
N SER A 85 0.66 -23.82 -10.99
CA SER A 85 0.32 -23.41 -9.62
C SER A 85 -0.32 -22.01 -9.59
N ALA A 86 0.29 -21.03 -10.24
CA ALA A 86 -0.27 -19.68 -10.34
C ALA A 86 -1.63 -19.67 -11.05
N LEU A 87 -1.79 -20.43 -12.14
CA LEU A 87 -3.04 -20.57 -12.89
C LEU A 87 -4.13 -21.24 -12.05
N THR A 88 -3.78 -22.20 -11.18
CA THR A 88 -4.70 -22.81 -10.21
C THR A 88 -5.18 -21.79 -9.17
N VAL A 89 -4.31 -20.92 -8.66
CA VAL A 89 -4.69 -19.83 -7.75
C VAL A 89 -5.58 -18.80 -8.46
N VAL A 90 -5.25 -18.40 -9.69
CA VAL A 90 -6.07 -17.49 -10.50
C VAL A 90 -7.45 -18.09 -10.77
N LYS A 91 -7.52 -19.37 -11.14
CA LYS A 91 -8.79 -20.10 -11.34
C LYS A 91 -9.64 -20.08 -10.07
N LYS A 92 -9.08 -20.40 -8.91
CA LYS A 92 -9.79 -20.35 -7.62
C LYS A 92 -10.33 -18.95 -7.30
N ASN A 93 -9.52 -17.92 -7.50
CA ASN A 93 -9.94 -16.52 -7.26
C ASN A 93 -11.05 -16.09 -8.24
N TRP A 94 -10.98 -16.54 -9.51
CA TRP A 94 -12.02 -16.29 -10.51
C TRP A 94 -13.34 -16.98 -10.16
N GLU A 95 -13.30 -18.26 -9.78
CA GLU A 95 -14.47 -19.01 -9.32
C GLU A 95 -15.11 -18.37 -8.08
N GLN A 96 -14.29 -17.89 -7.12
CA GLN A 96 -14.78 -17.14 -5.97
C GLN A 96 -15.48 -15.84 -6.39
N LEU A 97 -14.86 -15.04 -7.28
CA LEU A 97 -15.46 -13.80 -7.78
C LEU A 97 -16.81 -14.03 -8.47
N VAL A 98 -16.93 -15.08 -9.30
CA VAL A 98 -18.18 -15.46 -9.96
C VAL A 98 -19.24 -15.94 -8.95
N ASN A 99 -18.82 -16.63 -7.89
CA ASN A 99 -19.72 -17.02 -6.79
C ASN A 99 -20.23 -15.81 -6.00
N ASP A 100 -19.35 -14.89 -5.62
CA ASP A 100 -19.70 -13.67 -4.88
C ASP A 100 -20.62 -12.75 -5.72
N LEU A 101 -20.36 -12.67 -7.04
CA LEU A 101 -21.18 -11.90 -7.98
C LEU A 101 -22.58 -12.53 -8.18
N ALA A 102 -22.71 -13.86 -8.19
CA ALA A 102 -23.99 -14.56 -8.17
C ALA A 102 -24.78 -14.22 -6.90
N SER A 103 -24.17 -14.40 -5.72
CA SER A 103 -24.82 -14.12 -4.44
C SER A 103 -25.24 -12.64 -4.30
N CYS A 104 -24.43 -11.71 -4.80
CA CYS A 104 -24.81 -10.29 -4.83
C CYS A 104 -25.98 -10.03 -5.80
N SER A 105 -25.94 -10.60 -7.00
CA SER A 105 -26.97 -10.43 -8.03
C SER A 105 -28.33 -10.98 -7.58
N GLU A 106 -28.35 -12.13 -6.92
CA GLU A 106 -29.55 -12.72 -6.32
C GLU A 106 -30.11 -11.84 -5.19
N ARG A 107 -29.26 -11.37 -4.28
CA ARG A 107 -29.65 -10.49 -3.16
C ARG A 107 -30.23 -9.17 -3.67
N SER A 108 -29.65 -8.56 -4.70
CA SER A 108 -30.17 -7.34 -5.32
C SER A 108 -31.53 -7.56 -5.99
N ARG A 109 -31.70 -8.68 -6.70
CA ARG A 109 -32.98 -9.07 -7.31
C ARG A 109 -34.07 -9.26 -6.25
N GLU A 110 -33.77 -10.00 -5.18
CA GLU A 110 -34.71 -10.28 -4.10
C GLU A 110 -35.11 -8.99 -3.36
N TYR A 111 -34.15 -8.13 -3.03
CA TYR A 111 -34.40 -6.83 -2.42
C TYR A 111 -35.33 -5.96 -3.27
N ILE A 112 -35.12 -5.88 -4.58
CA ILE A 112 -35.99 -5.09 -5.46
C ILE A 112 -37.36 -5.74 -5.63
N CYS A 113 -37.49 -7.07 -5.74
CA CYS A 113 -38.80 -7.72 -5.76
C CYS A 113 -39.62 -7.45 -4.47
N ASN A 114 -38.96 -7.43 -3.31
CA ASN A 114 -39.57 -7.08 -2.01
C ASN A 114 -39.90 -5.57 -1.86
N LEU A 115 -39.32 -4.72 -2.71
CA LEU A 115 -39.66 -3.30 -2.80
C LEU A 115 -40.83 -3.07 -3.77
N ASP A 116 -40.78 -3.71 -4.94
CA ASP A 116 -41.84 -3.74 -5.97
C ASP A 116 -43.18 -4.16 -5.34
N SER A 117 -43.19 -5.27 -4.59
CA SER A 117 -44.38 -5.77 -3.87
C SER A 117 -44.95 -4.81 -2.82
N ARG A 118 -44.20 -3.80 -2.37
CA ARG A 118 -44.69 -2.76 -1.42
C ARG A 118 -45.22 -1.51 -2.11
N TYR A 119 -44.97 -1.32 -3.40
CA TYR A 119 -45.39 -0.14 -4.17
C TYR A 119 -46.26 -0.45 -5.40
N ALA A 120 -46.47 -1.73 -5.75
CA ALA A 120 -47.22 -2.20 -6.92
C ALA A 120 -48.75 -1.93 -6.93
N ALA A 121 -49.25 -1.00 -6.10
CA ALA A 121 -50.67 -0.61 -6.11
C ALA A 121 -51.02 0.48 -7.15
N VAL A 122 -50.03 1.07 -7.84
CA VAL A 122 -50.25 2.18 -8.79
C VAL A 122 -49.35 2.09 -10.04
N ALA A 123 -49.75 1.29 -11.02
CA ALA A 123 -49.71 1.58 -12.47
C ALA A 123 -50.09 0.31 -13.26
N SER A 124 -51.02 0.45 -14.21
CA SER A 124 -51.45 -0.66 -15.06
C SER A 124 -50.39 -1.10 -16.07
N ASP A 125 -50.37 -2.40 -16.32
CA ASP A 125 -50.35 -3.04 -17.64
C ASP A 125 -49.45 -2.40 -18.72
N ASP A 126 -48.20 -2.86 -18.77
CA ASP A 126 -47.44 -2.90 -20.03
C ASP A 126 -46.37 -4.02 -19.99
N SER A 127 -46.50 -4.97 -20.91
CA SER A 127 -45.84 -6.28 -20.92
C SER A 127 -44.31 -6.20 -21.06
N PRO A 128 -43.49 -6.74 -20.12
CA PRO A 128 -42.04 -6.64 -20.21
C PRO A 128 -41.38 -7.89 -20.82
N SER A 129 -41.48 -8.11 -22.14
CA SER A 129 -40.59 -9.06 -22.84
C SER A 129 -40.67 -9.01 -24.37
N THR A 130 -39.52 -8.83 -25.03
CA THR A 130 -39.15 -9.38 -26.36
C THR A 130 -37.76 -8.86 -26.74
N VAL A 131 -37.57 -7.53 -26.77
CA VAL A 131 -36.32 -6.89 -27.25
C VAL A 131 -35.09 -7.24 -26.39
N HIS A 132 -35.25 -7.43 -25.07
CA HIS A 132 -34.13 -7.72 -24.17
C HIS A 132 -33.69 -9.19 -24.17
N ASP A 133 -34.58 -10.15 -24.39
CA ASP A 133 -34.15 -11.55 -24.62
C ASP A 133 -33.37 -11.66 -25.94
N VAL A 134 -33.72 -10.87 -26.97
CA VAL A 134 -32.90 -10.79 -28.20
C VAL A 134 -31.51 -10.20 -27.94
N PHE A 135 -31.39 -9.18 -27.08
CA PHE A 135 -30.09 -8.61 -26.71
C PHE A 135 -29.22 -9.62 -25.95
N LEU A 136 -29.78 -10.29 -24.92
CA LEU A 136 -29.06 -11.30 -24.15
C LEU A 136 -28.69 -12.52 -25.02
N SER A 137 -29.63 -13.01 -25.85
CA SER A 137 -29.36 -14.13 -26.78
C SER A 137 -28.27 -13.81 -27.79
N ARG A 138 -28.16 -12.55 -28.23
CA ARG A 138 -27.17 -12.11 -29.22
C ARG A 138 -25.82 -11.73 -28.62
N LEU A 139 -25.76 -11.42 -27.32
CA LEU A 139 -24.50 -11.28 -26.58
C LEU A 139 -23.87 -12.66 -26.29
N MET A 140 -24.70 -13.69 -26.12
CA MET A 140 -24.28 -15.09 -25.91
C MET A 140 -23.89 -15.83 -27.20
N GLN A 141 -24.14 -15.27 -28.39
CA GLN A 141 -23.64 -15.84 -29.65
C GLN A 141 -22.13 -15.59 -29.78
N THR A 142 -21.34 -16.54 -29.31
CA THR A 142 -19.87 -16.57 -29.44
C THR A 142 -19.45 -16.53 -30.91
N GLY A 143 -18.91 -15.38 -31.33
CA GLY A 143 -18.33 -15.24 -32.66
C GLY A 143 -17.13 -16.16 -32.85
N ALA A 144 -17.20 -17.02 -33.87
CA ALA A 144 -16.06 -17.68 -34.52
C ALA A 144 -15.12 -18.53 -33.64
N THR A 145 -15.65 -19.37 -32.73
CA THR A 145 -14.85 -20.41 -32.03
C THR A 145 -15.49 -21.82 -31.98
N GLU A 146 -16.52 -22.09 -32.79
CA GLU A 146 -17.23 -23.39 -32.81
C GLU A 146 -16.73 -24.39 -33.87
N SER A 147 -15.50 -24.23 -34.39
CA SER A 147 -14.96 -25.08 -35.45
C SER A 147 -13.55 -25.60 -35.17
N SER A 148 -13.46 -26.65 -34.34
CA SER A 148 -12.39 -27.68 -34.40
C SER A 148 -12.69 -28.87 -33.47
N SER A 149 -13.70 -29.68 -33.80
CA SER A 149 -13.99 -30.93 -33.10
C SER A 149 -13.06 -32.06 -33.55
N THR A 150 -11.94 -32.29 -32.85
CA THR A 150 -11.30 -33.61 -32.84
C THR A 150 -10.50 -33.86 -31.57
N TYR A 151 -10.71 -35.05 -30.99
CA TYR A 151 -10.03 -35.72 -29.86
C TYR A 151 -10.78 -35.78 -28.52
N ASN A 152 -11.11 -37.02 -28.14
CA ASN A 152 -11.98 -37.39 -27.01
C ASN A 152 -11.26 -37.29 -25.66
N CYS A 153 -11.11 -36.09 -25.09
CA CYS A 153 -10.59 -35.92 -23.73
C CYS A 153 -11.07 -34.62 -23.03
N VAL A 154 -12.32 -34.18 -23.23
CA VAL A 154 -12.76 -32.83 -22.76
C VAL A 154 -14.09 -32.80 -21.99
N ASN A 155 -14.89 -33.89 -21.95
CA ASN A 155 -16.26 -33.89 -21.38
C ASN A 155 -16.40 -33.18 -20.00
N GLN A 156 -15.46 -33.39 -19.07
CA GLN A 156 -15.51 -32.80 -17.72
C GLN A 156 -15.12 -31.31 -17.67
N VAL A 157 -14.35 -30.82 -18.66
CA VAL A 157 -13.97 -29.40 -18.78
C VAL A 157 -15.04 -28.61 -19.54
N GLU A 158 -15.72 -29.24 -20.50
CA GLU A 158 -16.86 -28.65 -21.20
C GLU A 158 -18.08 -28.52 -20.30
N GLU A 159 -18.45 -29.54 -19.51
CA GLU A 159 -19.52 -29.43 -18.51
C GLU A 159 -19.27 -28.29 -17.51
N GLN A 160 -18.04 -28.16 -16.97
CA GLN A 160 -17.71 -27.08 -16.04
C GLN A 160 -17.71 -25.70 -16.71
N ARG A 161 -17.28 -25.60 -17.98
CA ARG A 161 -17.37 -24.36 -18.77
C ARG A 161 -18.83 -23.96 -19.02
N GLN A 162 -19.69 -24.93 -19.30
CA GLN A 162 -21.10 -24.72 -19.56
C GLN A 162 -21.86 -24.26 -18.31
N LEU A 163 -21.66 -24.93 -17.17
CA LEU A 163 -22.19 -24.51 -15.86
C LEU A 163 -21.74 -23.09 -15.47
N ASN A 164 -20.47 -22.74 -15.73
CA ASN A 164 -19.98 -21.38 -15.49
C ASN A 164 -20.69 -20.35 -16.41
N SER A 165 -20.91 -20.69 -17.70
CA SER A 165 -21.62 -19.81 -18.64
C SER A 165 -23.10 -19.60 -18.27
N GLU A 166 -23.78 -20.64 -17.78
CA GLU A 166 -25.16 -20.55 -17.28
C GLU A 166 -25.24 -19.68 -16.02
N LYS A 167 -24.24 -19.81 -15.13
CA LYS A 167 -24.12 -18.96 -13.95
C LYS A 167 -23.90 -17.49 -14.31
N GLU A 168 -22.97 -17.20 -15.22
CA GLU A 168 -22.73 -15.85 -15.77
C GLU A 168 -23.98 -15.28 -16.46
N GLN A 169 -24.71 -16.10 -17.23
CA GLN A 169 -25.97 -15.71 -17.87
C GLN A 169 -27.06 -15.37 -16.83
N SER A 170 -27.17 -16.16 -15.75
CA SER A 170 -28.12 -15.90 -14.66
C SER A 170 -27.77 -14.62 -13.88
N ILE A 171 -26.48 -14.38 -13.61
CA ILE A 171 -25.96 -13.13 -13.01
C ILE A 171 -26.40 -11.94 -13.86
N LEU A 172 -26.10 -11.97 -15.16
CA LEU A 172 -26.34 -10.85 -16.06
C LEU A 172 -27.84 -10.57 -16.21
N LYS A 173 -28.67 -11.62 -16.35
CA LYS A 173 -30.13 -11.49 -16.42
C LYS A 173 -30.72 -10.90 -15.14
N ASN A 174 -30.23 -11.32 -13.96
CA ASN A 174 -30.63 -10.77 -12.67
C ASN A 174 -30.19 -9.30 -12.50
N VAL A 175 -28.97 -8.92 -12.91
CA VAL A 175 -28.51 -7.51 -12.87
C VAL A 175 -29.32 -6.62 -13.81
N VAL A 176 -29.53 -7.03 -15.07
CA VAL A 176 -30.29 -6.24 -16.07
C VAL A 176 -31.74 -6.04 -15.63
N THR A 177 -32.40 -7.09 -15.11
CA THR A 177 -33.77 -6.97 -14.59
C THR A 177 -33.86 -6.11 -13.33
N THR A 178 -32.89 -6.21 -12.42
CA THR A 178 -32.74 -5.35 -11.22
C THR A 178 -32.60 -3.88 -11.62
N ILE A 179 -31.71 -3.57 -12.58
CA ILE A 179 -31.53 -2.22 -13.11
C ILE A 179 -32.84 -1.71 -13.73
N HIS A 180 -33.48 -2.48 -14.62
CA HIS A 180 -34.73 -2.06 -15.28
C HIS A 180 -35.85 -1.74 -14.27
N LYS A 181 -36.02 -2.58 -13.23
CA LYS A 181 -36.96 -2.31 -12.13
C LYS A 181 -36.61 -1.04 -11.36
N PHE A 182 -35.33 -0.78 -11.09
CA PHE A 182 -34.89 0.45 -10.44
C PHE A 182 -35.18 1.70 -11.27
N TRP A 183 -34.99 1.65 -12.60
CA TRP A 183 -35.40 2.73 -13.50
C TRP A 183 -36.91 2.97 -13.45
N ARG A 184 -37.75 1.92 -13.53
CA ARG A 184 -39.22 2.05 -13.38
C ARG A 184 -39.60 2.69 -12.03
N LEU A 185 -38.98 2.26 -10.93
CA LEU A 185 -39.25 2.80 -9.60
C LEU A 185 -38.85 4.28 -9.51
N LYS A 186 -37.68 4.65 -10.05
CA LYS A 186 -37.19 6.04 -10.12
C LYS A 186 -38.14 6.92 -10.94
N ASP A 187 -38.54 6.48 -12.13
CA ASP A 187 -39.38 7.25 -13.04
C ASP A 187 -40.81 7.41 -12.47
N GLY A 188 -41.35 6.36 -11.82
CA GLY A 188 -42.60 6.42 -11.07
C GLY A 188 -42.53 7.36 -9.87
N LEU A 189 -41.43 7.35 -9.10
CA LEU A 189 -41.22 8.25 -7.96
C LEU A 189 -41.04 9.71 -8.43
N HIS A 190 -40.34 9.94 -9.54
CA HIS A 190 -40.25 11.26 -10.19
C HIS A 190 -41.64 11.77 -10.59
N THR A 191 -42.48 10.91 -11.17
CA THR A 191 -43.87 11.26 -11.53
C THR A 191 -44.74 11.54 -10.30
N ALA A 192 -44.55 10.78 -9.21
CA ALA A 192 -45.25 11.00 -7.95
C ALA A 192 -44.84 12.30 -7.24
N VAL A 193 -43.55 12.65 -7.26
CA VAL A 193 -43.03 13.91 -6.73
C VAL A 193 -43.54 15.10 -7.56
N LEU A 194 -43.51 15.00 -8.89
CA LEU A 194 -44.09 16.02 -9.79
C LEU A 194 -45.60 16.25 -9.52
N LYS A 195 -46.35 15.21 -9.16
CA LYS A 195 -47.78 15.31 -8.78
C LYS A 195 -48.01 15.90 -7.38
N LYS A 196 -47.01 15.96 -6.49
CA LYS A 196 -47.18 16.39 -5.08
C LYS A 196 -46.60 17.77 -4.74
N LEU A 197 -45.80 18.39 -5.61
CA LEU A 197 -45.32 19.76 -5.34
C LEU A 197 -46.43 20.81 -5.61
N PRO A 198 -46.75 21.70 -4.66
CA PRO A 198 -47.61 22.85 -4.92
C PRO A 198 -46.88 23.90 -5.79
N GLY A 199 -47.62 24.63 -6.63
CA GLY A 199 -47.11 25.72 -7.49
C GLY A 199 -47.43 25.54 -8.98
N ASP A 200 -47.52 26.67 -9.68
CA ASP A 200 -48.21 26.86 -10.96
C ASP A 200 -47.98 25.79 -12.05
N VAL A 201 -49.07 25.29 -12.62
CA VAL A 201 -49.08 24.07 -13.47
C VAL A 201 -48.39 24.31 -14.82
N SER A 202 -48.59 25.50 -15.41
CA SER A 202 -48.15 25.82 -16.78
C SER A 202 -46.63 25.96 -16.91
N TYR A 203 -46.00 26.75 -16.04
CA TYR A 203 -44.54 26.95 -16.07
C TYR A 203 -43.77 25.65 -15.73
N ARG A 204 -44.31 24.86 -14.81
CA ARG A 204 -43.77 23.55 -14.40
C ARG A 204 -43.80 22.53 -15.54
N GLN A 205 -44.93 22.43 -16.27
CA GLN A 205 -45.04 21.50 -17.41
C GLN A 205 -44.03 21.84 -18.51
N LYS A 206 -43.76 23.12 -18.75
CA LYS A 206 -42.80 23.55 -19.76
C LYS A 206 -41.36 23.16 -19.40
N LEU A 207 -40.87 23.53 -18.20
CA LEU A 207 -39.54 23.09 -17.74
C LEU A 207 -39.41 21.56 -17.69
N SER A 208 -40.47 20.84 -17.31
CA SER A 208 -40.45 19.37 -17.28
C SER A 208 -40.37 18.77 -18.69
N ALA A 209 -41.08 19.34 -19.67
CA ALA A 209 -41.04 18.89 -21.06
C ALA A 209 -39.69 19.20 -21.72
N ASP A 210 -39.12 20.38 -21.44
CA ASP A 210 -37.79 20.78 -21.92
C ASP A 210 -36.70 19.84 -21.38
N LEU A 211 -36.72 19.54 -20.06
CA LEU A 211 -35.78 18.60 -19.43
C LEU A 211 -35.97 17.15 -19.90
N GLU A 212 -37.23 16.70 -20.09
CA GLU A 212 -37.51 15.37 -20.64
C GLU A 212 -37.06 15.25 -22.10
N GLY A 213 -37.20 16.32 -22.88
CA GLY A 213 -36.66 16.45 -24.24
C GLY A 213 -35.14 16.37 -24.26
N GLU A 214 -34.46 17.09 -23.36
CA GLU A 214 -33.00 17.05 -23.24
C GLU A 214 -32.48 15.66 -22.82
N VAL A 215 -33.15 14.99 -21.86
CA VAL A 215 -32.83 13.61 -21.48
C VAL A 215 -33.07 12.63 -22.63
N LYS A 216 -34.13 12.80 -23.44
CA LYS A 216 -34.35 11.99 -24.66
C LYS A 216 -33.26 12.25 -25.71
N ASN A 217 -32.87 13.51 -25.93
CA ASN A 217 -31.80 13.86 -26.86
C ASN A 217 -30.45 13.26 -26.43
N LEU A 218 -30.11 13.32 -25.15
CA LEU A 218 -28.91 12.70 -24.59
C LEU A 218 -28.93 11.16 -24.72
N ARG A 219 -30.07 10.51 -24.47
CA ARG A 219 -30.24 9.05 -24.70
C ARG A 219 -30.07 8.68 -26.17
N SER A 220 -30.59 9.48 -27.10
CA SER A 220 -30.43 9.28 -28.54
C SER A 220 -28.97 9.47 -28.98
N ALA A 221 -28.32 10.54 -28.55
CA ALA A 221 -26.90 10.82 -28.84
C ALA A 221 -25.97 9.72 -28.29
N PHE A 222 -26.24 9.22 -27.07
CA PHE A 222 -25.52 8.08 -26.50
C PHE A 222 -25.72 6.80 -27.32
N SER A 223 -26.94 6.55 -27.79
CA SER A 223 -27.26 5.38 -28.63
C SER A 223 -26.55 5.46 -29.99
N GLU A 224 -26.50 6.64 -30.61
CA GLU A 224 -25.77 6.89 -31.85
C GLU A 224 -24.24 6.73 -31.66
N LEU A 225 -23.69 7.24 -30.56
CA LEU A 225 -22.28 7.08 -30.20
C LEU A 225 -21.93 5.60 -29.99
N HIS A 226 -22.80 4.83 -29.32
CA HIS A 226 -22.62 3.40 -29.13
C HIS A 226 -22.68 2.62 -30.46
N LEU A 227 -23.57 3.01 -31.39
CA LEU A 227 -23.60 2.44 -32.75
C LEU A 227 -22.31 2.74 -33.53
N LYS A 228 -21.79 3.98 -33.44
CA LYS A 228 -20.51 4.37 -34.05
C LYS A 228 -19.34 3.58 -33.45
N HIS A 229 -19.29 3.44 -32.12
CA HIS A 229 -18.28 2.63 -31.44
C HIS A 229 -18.33 1.17 -31.88
N LYS A 230 -19.53 0.58 -31.98
CA LYS A 230 -19.72 -0.80 -32.47
C LYS A 230 -19.26 -0.97 -33.93
N SER A 231 -19.58 -0.01 -34.81
CA SER A 231 -19.10 -0.01 -36.20
C SER A 231 -17.58 0.03 -36.26
N LEU A 232 -16.96 0.96 -35.53
CA LEU A 232 -15.50 1.11 -35.48
C LEU A 232 -14.81 -0.14 -34.90
N ALA A 233 -15.37 -0.74 -33.85
CA ALA A 233 -14.88 -1.99 -33.28
C ALA A 233 -14.95 -3.16 -34.29
N SER A 234 -16.03 -3.25 -35.08
CA SER A 234 -16.14 -4.26 -36.14
C SER A 234 -15.13 -4.04 -37.28
N GLU A 235 -14.84 -2.78 -37.63
CA GLU A 235 -13.80 -2.46 -38.62
C GLU A 235 -12.39 -2.81 -38.11
N PHE A 236 -12.09 -2.48 -36.84
CA PHE A 236 -10.83 -2.89 -36.21
C PHE A 236 -10.67 -4.41 -36.17
N GLN A 237 -11.74 -5.17 -35.91
CA GLN A 237 -11.68 -6.62 -35.94
C GLN A 237 -11.40 -7.13 -37.36
N ALA A 238 -12.14 -6.66 -38.36
CA ALA A 238 -11.90 -7.02 -39.77
C ALA A 238 -10.47 -6.70 -40.23
N ARG A 239 -9.87 -5.58 -39.77
CA ARG A 239 -8.46 -5.25 -40.03
C ARG A 239 -7.48 -6.24 -39.38
N ARG A 240 -7.75 -6.70 -38.15
CA ARG A 240 -6.93 -7.75 -37.49
C ARG A 240 -7.05 -9.09 -38.20
N ASP A 241 -8.25 -9.47 -38.60
CA ASP A 241 -8.51 -10.74 -39.29
C ASP A 241 -7.81 -10.75 -40.67
N LEU A 242 -7.80 -9.60 -41.37
CA LEU A 242 -7.05 -9.42 -42.61
C LEU A 242 -5.52 -9.47 -42.41
N ASP A 243 -4.99 -8.83 -41.36
CA ASP A 243 -3.57 -8.92 -41.01
C ASP A 243 -3.14 -10.37 -40.66
N ALA A 244 -3.97 -11.09 -39.90
CA ALA A 244 -3.76 -12.50 -39.60
C ALA A 244 -3.76 -13.37 -40.88
N LYS A 245 -4.69 -13.12 -41.82
CA LYS A 245 -4.71 -13.78 -43.13
C LYS A 245 -3.45 -13.49 -43.95
N ASN A 246 -3.05 -12.22 -44.04
CA ASN A 246 -1.85 -11.81 -44.77
C ASN A 246 -0.56 -12.43 -44.17
N LYS A 247 -0.47 -12.54 -42.84
CA LYS A 247 0.62 -13.24 -42.15
C LYS A 247 0.64 -14.74 -42.46
N ALA A 248 -0.52 -15.40 -42.50
CA ALA A 248 -0.63 -16.80 -42.90
C ALA A 248 -0.21 -17.02 -44.36
N GLU A 249 -0.63 -16.14 -45.28
CA GLU A 249 -0.23 -16.18 -46.69
C GLU A 249 1.28 -15.93 -46.86
N LEU A 250 1.88 -14.99 -46.13
CA LEU A 250 3.34 -14.79 -46.10
C LEU A 250 4.09 -16.01 -45.58
N CYS A 251 3.60 -16.68 -44.52
CA CYS A 251 4.21 -17.92 -44.02
C CYS A 251 4.13 -19.05 -45.05
N LYS A 252 3.00 -19.18 -45.76
CA LYS A 252 2.83 -20.16 -46.86
C LYS A 252 3.79 -19.89 -48.02
N LEU A 253 3.86 -18.64 -48.49
CA LEU A 253 4.78 -18.23 -49.56
C LEU A 253 6.25 -18.42 -49.18
N LYS A 254 6.62 -18.17 -47.92
CA LYS A 254 7.97 -18.44 -47.41
C LYS A 254 8.31 -19.94 -47.46
N GLY A 255 7.38 -20.80 -47.02
CA GLY A 255 7.56 -22.26 -47.11
C GLY A 255 7.62 -22.77 -48.56
N GLU A 256 6.83 -22.18 -49.47
CA GLU A 256 6.90 -22.48 -50.90
C GLU A 256 8.24 -22.06 -51.53
N LEU A 257 8.80 -20.92 -51.12
CA LEU A 257 10.12 -20.46 -51.55
C LEU A 257 11.24 -21.36 -51.00
N GLU A 258 11.19 -21.73 -49.72
CA GLU A 258 12.15 -22.65 -49.10
C GLU A 258 12.15 -24.04 -49.80
N ARG A 259 10.97 -24.55 -50.18
CA ARG A 259 10.85 -25.77 -51.00
C ARG A 259 11.48 -25.62 -52.38
N ILE A 260 11.21 -24.52 -53.09
CA ILE A 260 11.76 -24.26 -54.43
C ILE A 260 13.29 -24.11 -54.38
N LEU A 261 13.84 -23.49 -53.33
CA LEU A 261 15.29 -23.39 -53.13
C LEU A 261 15.94 -24.76 -52.91
N ALA A 262 15.32 -25.63 -52.11
CA ALA A 262 15.79 -27.01 -51.92
C ALA A 262 15.75 -27.84 -53.22
N GLU A 263 14.66 -27.72 -53.99
CA GLU A 263 14.52 -28.37 -55.32
C GLU A 263 15.59 -27.87 -56.32
N LEU A 264 15.92 -26.57 -56.28
CA LEU A 264 16.98 -25.98 -57.09
C LEU A 264 18.38 -26.49 -56.68
N GLU A 265 18.68 -26.55 -55.38
CA GLU A 265 19.95 -27.06 -54.86
C GLU A 265 20.15 -28.55 -55.18
N GLU A 266 19.09 -29.35 -55.09
CA GLU A 266 19.09 -30.75 -55.54
C GLU A 266 19.33 -30.86 -57.06
N SER A 267 18.70 -29.99 -57.86
CA SER A 267 18.90 -29.97 -59.32
C SER A 267 20.33 -29.58 -59.73
N ASN A 268 20.94 -28.61 -59.03
CA ASN A 268 22.33 -28.22 -59.25
C ASN A 268 23.30 -29.34 -58.86
N SER A 269 23.01 -30.07 -57.78
CA SER A 269 23.78 -31.23 -57.36
C SER A 269 23.75 -32.35 -58.43
N LYS A 270 22.57 -32.61 -59.01
CA LYS A 270 22.40 -33.55 -60.14
C LYS A 270 23.12 -33.08 -61.42
N LEU A 271 23.12 -31.78 -61.71
CA LEU A 271 23.84 -31.22 -62.86
C LEU A 271 25.36 -31.36 -62.68
N PHE A 272 25.87 -31.16 -61.46
CA PHE A 272 27.29 -31.34 -61.14
C PHE A 272 27.75 -32.80 -61.39
N THR A 273 26.95 -33.80 -61.00
CA THR A 273 27.27 -35.22 -61.27
C THR A 273 27.28 -35.53 -62.78
N LEU A 274 26.29 -35.07 -63.53
CA LEU A 274 26.23 -35.26 -65.00
C LEU A 274 27.39 -34.59 -65.75
N LYS A 275 27.89 -33.45 -65.22
CA LYS A 275 29.05 -32.76 -65.79
C LYS A 275 30.35 -33.57 -65.60
N ALA A 276 30.53 -34.17 -64.42
CA ALA A 276 31.67 -35.04 -64.13
C ALA A 276 31.70 -36.31 -65.01
N GLU A 277 30.53 -36.90 -65.29
CA GLU A 277 30.40 -38.02 -66.24
C GLU A 277 30.77 -37.60 -67.67
N ARG A 278 30.25 -36.47 -68.15
CA ARG A 278 30.51 -35.96 -69.50
C ARG A 278 32.00 -35.70 -69.76
N ASP A 279 32.70 -35.15 -68.78
CA ASP A 279 34.12 -34.80 -68.94
C ASP A 279 35.05 -36.03 -68.86
N SER A 280 34.56 -37.18 -68.37
CA SER A 280 35.24 -38.48 -68.49
C SER A 280 35.15 -39.12 -69.88
N ALA A 281 34.22 -38.69 -70.74
CA ALA A 281 33.86 -39.40 -71.98
C ALA A 281 34.51 -38.86 -73.28
N LYS A 282 35.33 -37.78 -73.22
CA LYS A 282 35.83 -37.06 -74.41
C LYS A 282 37.15 -37.60 -75.01
N GLY A 283 37.55 -38.83 -74.69
CA GLY A 283 38.92 -39.33 -74.89
C GLY A 283 39.23 -40.20 -76.13
N ALA A 284 38.53 -40.07 -77.27
CA ALA A 284 38.77 -40.91 -78.46
C ALA A 284 38.70 -40.15 -79.80
N VAL A 285 39.57 -40.52 -80.76
CA VAL A 285 39.83 -39.83 -82.05
C VAL A 285 39.61 -40.78 -83.25
N LEU A 286 39.29 -40.24 -84.44
CA LEU A 286 39.06 -40.96 -85.71
C LEU A 286 40.00 -40.44 -86.85
N PRO A 287 40.49 -41.32 -87.77
CA PRO A 287 41.31 -40.92 -88.94
C PRO A 287 40.60 -41.06 -90.31
N VAL A 288 41.21 -40.51 -91.38
CA VAL A 288 40.72 -40.46 -92.78
C VAL A 288 41.79 -40.96 -93.76
N LEU A 289 41.40 -41.50 -94.94
CA LEU A 289 42.27 -42.10 -95.98
C LEU A 289 42.14 -41.41 -97.36
N ASN A 290 43.13 -41.59 -98.25
CA ASN A 290 43.11 -41.12 -99.65
C ASN A 290 43.98 -42.01 -100.59
N VAL A 291 43.66 -42.13 -101.90
CA VAL A 291 44.31 -43.05 -102.89
C VAL A 291 44.30 -42.46 -104.33
N GLY A 292 45.26 -42.83 -105.20
CA GLY A 292 45.29 -42.49 -106.65
C GLY A 292 46.15 -43.46 -107.51
N THR A 293 46.15 -43.35 -108.85
CA THR A 293 46.99 -44.18 -109.79
C THR A 293 47.15 -43.60 -111.22
N ALA A 294 48.10 -44.11 -112.05
CA ALA A 294 48.46 -43.65 -113.42
C ALA A 294 49.10 -44.75 -114.34
N HIS A 295 49.50 -44.38 -115.59
CA HIS A 295 50.32 -45.12 -116.62
C HIS A 295 49.62 -46.19 -117.52
N VAL A 296 50.13 -46.64 -118.70
CA VAL A 296 51.46 -46.58 -119.41
C VAL A 296 51.32 -46.43 -120.97
N ALA A 297 52.35 -46.68 -121.82
CA ALA A 297 52.39 -46.46 -123.30
C ALA A 297 53.35 -47.42 -124.09
N SER A 298 53.66 -47.14 -125.40
CA SER A 298 54.62 -47.77 -126.38
C SER A 298 53.99 -48.64 -127.51
N ASP A 299 54.54 -48.86 -128.75
CA ASP A 299 55.92 -48.79 -129.31
C ASP A 299 56.00 -48.76 -130.89
N LYS A 300 57.20 -48.42 -131.46
CA LYS A 300 57.79 -48.74 -132.81
C LYS A 300 57.67 -47.86 -134.08
N VAL A 301 58.37 -46.71 -134.08
CA VAL A 301 59.50 -46.32 -134.97
C VAL A 301 59.63 -46.87 -136.42
N ARG A 302 58.55 -47.03 -137.19
CA ARG A 302 58.62 -46.94 -138.68
C ARG A 302 58.02 -45.63 -139.21
N ASP A 303 57.89 -44.69 -138.30
CA ASP A 303 56.85 -43.69 -138.33
C ASP A 303 57.46 -42.27 -138.39
N LYS A 304 58.75 -42.07 -138.04
CA LYS A 304 59.48 -40.77 -137.87
C LYS A 304 59.06 -39.53 -138.69
N GLN A 305 58.65 -39.64 -139.96
CA GLN A 305 58.11 -38.51 -140.74
C GLN A 305 56.63 -38.25 -140.45
N LYS A 306 55.85 -39.31 -140.29
CA LYS A 306 54.47 -39.30 -139.84
C LYS A 306 54.39 -39.10 -138.33
N ASP A 307 55.28 -39.68 -137.51
CA ASP A 307 55.55 -39.23 -136.13
C ASP A 307 55.86 -37.73 -136.09
N LEU A 308 56.62 -37.16 -137.03
CA LEU A 308 56.88 -35.71 -137.03
C LEU A 308 55.63 -34.89 -137.33
N GLN A 309 54.79 -35.38 -138.24
CA GLN A 309 53.53 -34.73 -138.63
C GLN A 309 52.41 -34.93 -137.58
N ASP A 310 52.40 -36.08 -136.90
CA ASP A 310 51.57 -36.44 -135.75
C ASP A 310 52.11 -35.74 -134.47
N MET A 311 53.41 -35.48 -134.36
CA MET A 311 54.01 -34.61 -133.32
C MET A 311 53.72 -33.14 -133.59
N GLU A 312 53.67 -32.70 -134.85
CA GLU A 312 53.24 -31.34 -135.21
C GLU A 312 51.74 -31.16 -134.98
N SER A 313 50.91 -32.18 -135.29
CA SER A 313 49.47 -32.16 -134.98
C SER A 313 49.22 -32.23 -133.48
N THR A 314 49.94 -33.07 -132.72
CA THR A 314 49.79 -33.11 -131.26
C THR A 314 50.39 -31.88 -130.58
N LEU A 315 51.44 -31.25 -131.12
CA LEU A 315 51.90 -29.93 -130.65
C LEU A 315 50.85 -28.84 -130.95
N LYS A 316 50.15 -28.93 -132.09
CA LYS A 316 49.03 -28.02 -132.39
C LYS A 316 47.84 -28.26 -131.47
N ASP A 317 47.43 -29.51 -131.26
CA ASP A 317 46.38 -29.88 -130.32
C ASP A 317 46.74 -29.49 -128.88
N LEU A 318 48.01 -29.62 -128.47
CA LEU A 318 48.50 -29.16 -127.16
C LEU A 318 48.55 -27.63 -127.06
N LEU A 319 48.84 -26.92 -128.16
CA LEU A 319 48.77 -25.45 -128.22
C LEU A 319 47.32 -24.95 -128.15
N ASP A 320 46.41 -25.61 -128.85
CA ASP A 320 44.98 -25.29 -128.87
C ASP A 320 44.30 -25.68 -127.54
N GLN A 321 44.68 -26.81 -126.94
CA GLN A 321 44.32 -27.16 -125.55
C GLN A 321 44.93 -26.16 -124.55
N GLY A 322 46.19 -25.76 -124.71
CA GLY A 322 46.83 -24.76 -123.87
C GLY A 322 46.13 -23.40 -123.96
N SER A 323 45.70 -23.01 -125.16
CA SER A 323 44.95 -21.79 -125.43
C SER A 323 43.53 -21.85 -124.86
N SER A 324 42.82 -22.97 -125.05
CA SER A 324 41.52 -23.26 -124.45
C SER A 324 41.58 -23.19 -122.92
N ARG A 325 42.56 -23.87 -122.31
CA ARG A 325 42.76 -23.89 -120.85
C ARG A 325 43.20 -22.54 -120.29
N LEU A 326 43.88 -21.71 -121.09
CA LEU A 326 44.20 -20.32 -120.75
C LEU A 326 42.97 -19.40 -120.83
N VAL A 327 42.03 -19.67 -121.74
CA VAL A 327 40.71 -18.99 -121.78
C VAL A 327 39.85 -19.41 -120.58
N GLU A 328 39.80 -20.70 -120.25
CA GLU A 328 39.13 -21.20 -119.03
C GLU A 328 39.72 -20.58 -117.77
N LEU A 329 41.06 -20.52 -117.65
CA LEU A 329 41.73 -19.90 -116.51
C LEU A 329 41.42 -18.40 -116.38
N LYS A 330 41.28 -17.68 -117.51
CA LYS A 330 40.82 -16.28 -117.52
C LYS A 330 39.37 -16.16 -117.05
N GLY A 331 38.47 -17.01 -117.55
CA GLY A 331 37.08 -17.06 -117.11
C GLY A 331 36.94 -17.32 -115.60
N LEU A 332 37.67 -18.29 -115.07
CA LEU A 332 37.73 -18.59 -113.63
C LEU A 332 38.35 -17.43 -112.82
N HIS A 333 39.30 -16.68 -113.39
CA HIS A 333 39.87 -15.51 -112.73
C HIS A 333 38.87 -14.35 -112.67
N GLU A 334 38.12 -14.09 -113.75
CA GLU A 334 37.02 -13.11 -113.77
C GLU A 334 35.90 -13.50 -112.81
N GLU A 335 35.54 -14.79 -112.73
CA GLU A 335 34.57 -15.29 -111.76
C GLU A 335 35.06 -15.12 -110.31
N ARG A 336 36.33 -15.42 -110.03
CA ARG A 336 36.96 -15.15 -108.73
C ARG A 336 36.92 -13.66 -108.36
N ILE A 337 37.19 -12.75 -109.30
CA ILE A 337 37.06 -11.30 -109.08
C ILE A 337 35.62 -10.93 -108.73
N ARG A 338 34.65 -11.49 -109.46
CA ARG A 338 33.20 -11.28 -109.23
C ARG A 338 32.79 -11.71 -107.82
N ILE A 339 33.25 -12.88 -107.36
CA ILE A 339 32.99 -13.40 -106.00
C ILE A 339 33.67 -12.50 -104.94
N LEU A 340 34.89 -12.02 -105.18
CA LEU A 340 35.57 -11.11 -104.25
C LEU A 340 34.85 -9.76 -104.12
N GLN A 341 34.28 -9.23 -105.21
CA GLN A 341 33.43 -8.04 -105.14
C GLN A 341 32.14 -8.30 -104.35
N GLN A 342 31.43 -9.40 -104.61
CA GLN A 342 30.25 -9.80 -103.82
C GLN A 342 30.57 -9.96 -102.33
N LEU A 343 31.74 -10.50 -101.97
CA LEU A 343 32.19 -10.61 -100.58
C LEU A 343 32.51 -9.24 -99.96
N CYS A 344 33.09 -8.30 -100.71
CA CYS A 344 33.27 -6.92 -100.25
C CYS A 344 31.92 -6.22 -100.01
N ASP A 345 30.95 -6.39 -100.89
CA ASP A 345 29.60 -5.80 -100.76
C ASP A 345 28.84 -6.39 -99.56
N LEU A 346 28.93 -7.71 -99.36
CA LEU A 346 28.42 -8.39 -98.16
C LEU A 346 29.13 -7.92 -96.88
N GLN A 347 30.45 -7.68 -96.92
CA GLN A 347 31.18 -7.17 -95.77
C GLN A 347 30.81 -5.72 -95.46
N ASN A 348 30.61 -4.88 -96.48
CA ASN A 348 30.23 -3.47 -96.33
C ASN A 348 28.79 -3.32 -95.80
N THR A 349 27.85 -4.16 -96.26
CA THR A 349 26.49 -4.21 -95.73
C THR A 349 26.45 -4.70 -94.28
N LEU A 350 27.23 -5.73 -93.92
CA LEU A 350 27.32 -6.21 -92.53
C LEU A 350 28.02 -5.21 -91.59
N LYS A 351 29.02 -4.47 -92.07
CA LYS A 351 29.75 -3.44 -91.30
C LYS A 351 29.02 -2.11 -91.17
N ASN A 352 27.85 -1.94 -91.80
CA ASN A 352 27.09 -0.70 -91.70
C ASN A 352 26.44 -0.59 -90.30
N LEU A 353 27.24 -0.11 -89.35
CA LEU A 353 26.85 0.06 -87.94
C LEU A 353 25.66 1.02 -87.79
N ASP A 354 25.51 1.98 -88.71
CA ASP A 354 24.41 2.92 -88.72
C ASP A 354 23.09 2.21 -89.04
N CYS A 355 23.07 1.22 -89.93
CA CYS A 355 21.90 0.36 -90.15
C CYS A 355 21.56 -0.50 -88.93
N ILE A 356 22.56 -0.99 -88.17
CA ILE A 356 22.33 -1.79 -86.97
C ILE A 356 21.79 -0.92 -85.82
N THR A 357 22.36 0.26 -85.61
CA THR A 357 21.96 1.18 -84.53
C THR A 357 20.68 1.95 -84.83
N SER A 358 20.36 2.19 -86.10
CA SER A 358 19.05 2.71 -86.53
C SER A 358 17.97 1.62 -86.64
N SER A 359 18.33 0.32 -86.63
CA SER A 359 17.36 -0.78 -86.65
C SER A 359 16.38 -0.69 -85.48
N HIS A 360 15.09 -0.78 -85.77
CA HIS A 360 14.00 -0.73 -84.78
C HIS A 360 14.23 -1.66 -83.58
N CYS A 361 14.80 -2.86 -83.80
CA CYS A 361 15.09 -3.80 -82.71
C CYS A 361 16.16 -3.27 -81.74
N PHE A 362 17.19 -2.58 -82.24
CA PHE A 362 18.22 -1.97 -81.41
C PHE A 362 17.69 -0.73 -80.68
N GLN A 363 16.88 0.09 -81.36
CA GLN A 363 16.21 1.22 -80.72
C GLN A 363 15.32 0.76 -79.57
N LEU A 364 14.46 -0.23 -79.80
CA LEU A 364 13.57 -0.80 -78.77
C LEU A 364 14.34 -1.33 -77.54
N VAL A 365 15.47 -2.03 -77.75
CA VAL A 365 16.32 -2.51 -76.65
C VAL A 365 16.97 -1.36 -75.89
N ARG A 366 17.48 -0.34 -76.59
CA ARG A 366 18.04 0.87 -75.95
C ARG A 366 16.99 1.63 -75.14
N ASP A 367 15.80 1.80 -75.69
CA ASP A 367 14.72 2.52 -75.03
C ASP A 367 14.21 1.75 -73.80
N GLN A 368 14.15 0.41 -73.89
CA GLN A 368 13.87 -0.46 -72.74
C GLN A 368 14.99 -0.41 -71.67
N ILE A 369 16.26 -0.28 -72.06
CA ILE A 369 17.38 -0.09 -71.14
C ILE A 369 17.26 1.27 -70.43
N GLU A 370 17.06 2.37 -71.15
CA GLU A 370 16.87 3.69 -70.51
C GLU A 370 15.61 3.74 -69.64
N LYS A 371 14.53 3.05 -70.01
CA LYS A 371 13.36 2.87 -69.15
C LYS A 371 13.72 2.12 -67.85
N SER A 372 14.38 0.97 -67.95
CA SER A 372 14.79 0.20 -66.76
C SER A 372 15.76 0.98 -65.86
N LYS A 373 16.61 1.83 -66.46
CA LYS A 373 17.51 2.73 -65.76
C LYS A 373 16.74 3.83 -65.02
N ALA A 374 15.74 4.45 -65.63
CA ALA A 374 14.85 5.40 -64.97
C ALA A 374 14.10 4.74 -63.78
N GLU A 375 13.53 3.54 -63.99
CA GLU A 375 12.88 2.75 -62.93
C GLU A 375 13.84 2.48 -61.76
N VAL A 376 15.11 2.13 -62.02
CA VAL A 376 16.15 1.98 -60.97
C VAL A 376 16.42 3.27 -60.20
N HIS A 377 16.43 4.44 -60.87
CA HIS A 377 16.62 5.72 -60.19
C HIS A 377 15.40 6.08 -59.32
N GLU A 378 14.19 5.76 -59.75
CA GLU A 378 12.97 5.91 -58.94
C GLU A 378 13.00 5.00 -57.70
N TYR A 379 13.40 3.73 -57.85
CA TYR A 379 13.56 2.82 -56.72
C TYR A 379 14.65 3.28 -55.74
N GLN A 380 15.76 3.84 -56.24
CA GLN A 380 16.79 4.42 -55.38
C GLN A 380 16.25 5.62 -54.58
N ALA A 381 15.50 6.53 -55.22
CA ALA A 381 14.89 7.67 -54.54
C ALA A 381 13.81 7.24 -53.52
N LEU A 382 13.09 6.14 -53.76
CA LEU A 382 12.17 5.54 -52.78
C LEU A 382 12.92 4.92 -51.61
N PHE A 383 14.04 4.22 -51.86
CA PHE A 383 14.88 3.64 -50.81
C PHE A 383 15.49 4.72 -49.89
N GLU A 384 16.01 5.81 -50.47
CA GLU A 384 16.53 6.96 -49.71
C GLU A 384 15.44 7.60 -48.82
N LYS A 385 14.21 7.76 -49.33
CA LYS A 385 13.06 8.22 -48.53
C LYS A 385 12.73 7.27 -47.38
N LEU A 386 12.64 5.96 -47.65
CA LEU A 386 12.37 4.95 -46.62
C LEU A 386 13.48 4.90 -45.55
N GLN A 387 14.73 5.16 -45.93
CA GLN A 387 15.85 5.24 -44.99
C GLN A 387 15.72 6.47 -44.06
N VAL A 388 15.33 7.63 -44.60
CA VAL A 388 15.02 8.83 -43.79
C VAL A 388 13.78 8.60 -42.90
N GLU A 389 12.75 7.93 -43.38
CA GLU A 389 11.57 7.58 -42.59
C GLU A 389 11.92 6.63 -41.43
N LYS A 390 12.74 5.60 -41.69
CA LYS A 390 13.29 4.71 -40.66
C LYS A 390 14.04 5.48 -39.57
N ASP A 391 14.94 6.37 -39.95
CA ASP A 391 15.74 7.13 -38.97
C ASP A 391 14.84 8.09 -38.15
N ASN A 392 13.83 8.69 -38.77
CA ASN A 392 12.79 9.46 -38.07
C ASN A 392 11.95 8.61 -37.11
N LEU A 393 11.64 7.36 -37.45
CA LEU A 393 10.94 6.43 -36.57
C LEU A 393 11.82 6.04 -35.36
N VAL A 394 13.12 5.79 -35.55
CA VAL A 394 14.07 5.53 -34.45
C VAL A 394 14.17 6.74 -33.51
N TRP A 395 14.15 7.97 -34.04
CA TRP A 395 14.11 9.18 -33.20
C TRP A 395 12.81 9.30 -32.41
N LYS A 396 11.65 9.05 -33.03
CA LYS A 396 10.36 9.03 -32.32
C LYS A 396 10.28 7.93 -31.26
N GLU A 397 10.83 6.75 -31.53
CA GLU A 397 10.92 5.66 -30.57
C GLU A 397 11.73 6.08 -29.33
N ARG A 398 12.90 6.70 -29.52
CA ARG A 398 13.71 7.27 -28.42
C ARG A 398 12.97 8.35 -27.64
N GLU A 399 12.25 9.23 -28.33
CA GLU A 399 11.40 10.25 -27.70
C GLU A 399 10.30 9.62 -26.84
N TRP A 400 9.68 8.52 -27.30
CA TRP A 400 8.70 7.76 -26.54
C TRP A 400 9.30 7.08 -25.31
N TYR A 401 10.49 6.48 -25.40
CA TYR A 401 11.18 5.92 -24.23
C TYR A 401 11.46 7.01 -23.17
N ILE A 402 11.98 8.18 -23.57
CA ILE A 402 12.23 9.29 -22.64
C ILE A 402 10.92 9.79 -21.99
N LYS A 403 9.83 9.88 -22.77
CA LYS A 403 8.50 10.23 -22.23
C LYS A 403 7.96 9.18 -21.27
N ASN A 404 8.21 7.90 -21.52
CA ASN A 404 7.82 6.81 -20.63
C ASN A 404 8.60 6.86 -19.32
N ASP A 405 9.93 6.99 -19.38
CA ASP A 405 10.79 7.12 -18.20
C ASP A 405 10.40 8.35 -17.35
N LEU A 406 10.06 9.46 -18.00
CA LEU A 406 9.57 10.66 -17.33
C LEU A 406 8.18 10.45 -16.69
N ALA A 407 7.28 9.72 -17.35
CA ALA A 407 5.98 9.35 -16.79
C ALA A 407 6.12 8.42 -15.57
N ASP A 408 7.03 7.45 -15.63
CA ASP A 408 7.41 6.57 -14.50
C ASP A 408 7.94 7.37 -13.31
N ILE A 409 8.82 8.35 -13.56
CA ILE A 409 9.34 9.27 -12.53
C ILE A 409 8.19 10.07 -11.92
N PHE A 410 7.29 10.64 -12.73
CA PHE A 410 6.14 11.37 -12.23
C PHE A 410 5.21 10.46 -11.41
N GLN A 411 4.91 9.24 -11.86
CA GLN A 411 4.07 8.29 -11.14
C GLN A 411 4.68 7.89 -9.78
N ARG A 412 5.99 7.68 -9.71
CA ARG A 412 6.70 7.48 -8.43
C ARG A 412 6.62 8.72 -7.53
N SER A 413 6.79 9.92 -8.08
CA SER A 413 6.70 11.16 -7.30
C SER A 413 5.29 11.40 -6.74
N VAL A 414 4.24 11.09 -7.51
CA VAL A 414 2.84 11.13 -7.07
C VAL A 414 2.60 10.09 -5.98
N SER A 415 3.09 8.86 -6.15
CA SER A 415 2.96 7.79 -5.14
C SER A 415 3.60 8.17 -3.79
N VAL A 416 4.74 8.86 -3.81
CA VAL A 416 5.41 9.38 -2.60
C VAL A 416 4.67 10.58 -2.00
N ALA A 417 4.06 11.43 -2.83
CA ALA A 417 3.22 12.51 -2.35
C ALA A 417 1.93 11.97 -1.69
N ASP A 418 1.29 10.97 -2.31
CA ASP A 418 0.08 10.31 -1.80
C ASP A 418 0.36 9.55 -0.50
N SER A 419 1.50 8.85 -0.37
CA SER A 419 1.88 8.21 0.90
C SER A 419 2.07 9.26 2.00
N ARG A 420 2.77 10.36 1.72
CA ARG A 420 2.95 11.46 2.69
C ARG A 420 1.62 12.14 3.05
N VAL A 421 0.67 12.25 2.12
CA VAL A 421 -0.68 12.75 2.39
C VAL A 421 -1.47 11.76 3.24
N ALA A 422 -1.32 10.45 3.04
CA ALA A 422 -1.93 9.43 3.89
C ALA A 422 -1.36 9.46 5.32
N ASP A 423 -0.04 9.59 5.46
CA ASP A 423 0.64 9.74 6.75
C ASP A 423 0.12 10.96 7.51
N LEU A 424 0.11 12.14 6.86
CA LEU A 424 -0.43 13.38 7.44
C LEU A 424 -1.91 13.28 7.79
N ARG A 425 -2.73 12.59 6.98
CA ARG A 425 -4.14 12.32 7.32
C ARG A 425 -4.27 11.45 8.56
N SER A 426 -3.42 10.43 8.72
CA SER A 426 -3.40 9.58 9.92
C SER A 426 -2.99 10.35 11.17
N GLU A 427 -2.02 11.26 11.04
CA GLU A 427 -1.59 12.12 12.14
C GLU A 427 -2.67 13.15 12.53
N ILE A 428 -3.34 13.77 11.55
CA ILE A 428 -4.50 14.65 11.79
C ILE A 428 -5.63 13.88 12.48
N GLN A 429 -5.95 12.67 12.04
CA GLN A 429 -6.97 11.84 12.69
C GLN A 429 -6.59 11.53 14.14
N LYS A 430 -5.33 11.12 14.39
CA LYS A 430 -4.81 10.91 15.74
C LYS A 430 -4.94 12.16 16.61
N LYS A 431 -4.67 13.36 16.07
CA LYS A 431 -4.85 14.63 16.81
C LYS A 431 -6.30 14.99 17.06
N ILE A 432 -7.22 14.62 16.17
CA ILE A 432 -8.68 14.73 16.41
C ILE A 432 -9.09 13.78 17.55
N ASP A 433 -8.59 12.54 17.54
CA ASP A 433 -8.93 11.55 18.56
C ASP A 433 -8.34 11.92 19.95
N GLU A 434 -7.08 12.37 19.99
CA GLU A 434 -6.45 12.94 21.20
C GLU A 434 -7.28 14.12 21.75
N ARG A 435 -7.72 15.05 20.90
CA ARG A 435 -8.60 16.17 21.30
C ARG A 435 -9.93 15.67 21.85
N ASN A 436 -10.59 14.72 21.18
CA ASN A 436 -11.88 14.18 21.62
C ASN A 436 -11.77 13.49 22.99
N VAL A 437 -10.65 12.83 23.29
CA VAL A 437 -10.39 12.26 24.62
C VAL A 437 -10.25 13.36 25.68
N ILE A 438 -9.54 14.45 25.38
CA ILE A 438 -9.40 15.60 26.30
C ILE A 438 -10.76 16.29 26.52
N GLU A 439 -11.53 16.49 25.45
CA GLU A 439 -12.87 17.09 25.50
C GLU A 439 -13.86 16.25 26.31
N ASN A 440 -13.82 14.92 26.17
CA ASN A 440 -14.60 14.00 26.99
C ASN A 440 -14.19 14.05 28.46
N LYS A 441 -12.89 14.03 28.78
CA LYS A 441 -12.39 14.17 30.16
C LYS A 441 -12.83 15.49 30.78
N LEU A 442 -12.70 16.60 30.06
CA LEU A 442 -13.19 17.91 30.49
C LEU A 442 -14.70 17.91 30.73
N HIS A 443 -15.48 17.18 29.92
CA HIS A 443 -16.91 17.04 30.14
C HIS A 443 -17.22 16.19 31.38
N GLU A 444 -16.46 15.13 31.66
CA GLU A 444 -16.60 14.33 32.88
C GLU A 444 -16.22 15.13 34.13
N GLU A 445 -15.10 15.87 34.11
CA GLU A 445 -14.71 16.82 35.18
C GLU A 445 -15.79 17.91 35.40
N ALA A 446 -16.41 18.41 34.33
CA ALA A 446 -17.51 19.36 34.43
C ALA A 446 -18.83 18.73 34.94
N ARG A 447 -18.97 17.40 34.87
CA ARG A 447 -20.10 16.64 35.41
C ARG A 447 -19.90 16.21 36.87
N GLU A 448 -18.73 16.41 37.47
CA GLU A 448 -18.48 15.96 38.84
C GLU A 448 -19.57 16.45 39.81
N PRO A 449 -20.22 15.54 40.57
CA PRO A 449 -21.30 15.91 41.49
C PRO A 449 -20.85 16.96 42.51
N GLY A 450 -19.61 16.86 43.00
CA GLY A 450 -19.02 17.80 43.96
C GLY A 450 -19.01 19.24 43.46
N ARG A 451 -18.71 19.48 42.18
CA ARG A 451 -18.73 20.84 41.61
C ARG A 451 -20.15 21.40 41.55
N ASN A 452 -21.12 20.60 41.13
CA ASN A 452 -22.53 21.03 41.07
C ASN A 452 -23.12 21.23 42.47
N GLN A 453 -22.72 20.41 43.45
CA GLN A 453 -23.07 20.57 44.85
C GLN A 453 -22.47 21.85 45.44
N VAL A 454 -21.16 22.10 45.27
CA VAL A 454 -20.51 23.34 45.73
C VAL A 454 -21.12 24.58 45.07
N ILE A 455 -21.45 24.54 43.78
CA ILE A 455 -22.17 25.64 43.11
C ILE A 455 -23.60 25.81 43.65
N GLY A 456 -24.28 24.71 44.00
CA GLY A 456 -25.59 24.73 44.65
C GLY A 456 -25.54 25.34 46.05
N GLU A 457 -24.57 24.94 46.87
CA GLU A 457 -24.30 25.48 48.21
C GLU A 457 -23.91 26.96 48.14
N PHE A 458 -23.01 27.36 47.22
CA PHE A 458 -22.70 28.77 46.99
C PHE A 458 -23.90 29.59 46.52
N LYS A 459 -24.76 29.05 45.65
CA LYS A 459 -26.01 29.71 45.25
C LYS A 459 -26.96 29.84 46.43
N SER A 460 -27.13 28.79 47.24
CA SER A 460 -27.97 28.83 48.44
C SER A 460 -27.47 29.90 49.41
N LEU A 461 -26.15 29.97 49.65
CA LEU A 461 -25.53 30.98 50.50
C LEU A 461 -25.69 32.40 49.94
N LEU A 462 -25.51 32.60 48.63
CA LEU A 462 -25.74 33.88 47.97
C LEU A 462 -27.23 34.29 47.96
N SER A 463 -28.15 33.33 48.02
CA SER A 463 -29.59 33.58 48.13
C SER A 463 -30.05 33.83 49.57
N SER A 464 -29.41 33.24 50.59
CA SER A 464 -29.71 33.51 52.00
C SER A 464 -29.04 34.78 52.53
N PHE A 465 -27.90 35.18 51.97
CA PHE A 465 -27.14 36.35 52.42
C PHE A 465 -27.94 37.68 52.46
N PRO A 466 -28.84 37.99 51.49
CA PRO A 466 -29.71 39.17 51.59
C PRO A 466 -30.70 39.08 52.76
N GLU A 467 -31.29 37.91 53.02
CA GLU A 467 -32.24 37.70 54.13
C GLU A 467 -31.53 37.75 55.50
N GLU A 468 -30.32 37.19 55.60
CA GLU A 468 -29.47 37.33 56.78
C GLU A 468 -29.02 38.78 57.01
N MET A 469 -28.68 39.51 55.94
CA MET A 469 -28.33 40.93 56.02
C MET A 469 -29.52 41.80 56.46
N GLU A 470 -30.71 41.56 55.92
CA GLU A 470 -31.95 42.22 56.33
C GLU A 470 -32.30 41.88 57.79
N SER A 471 -32.17 40.62 58.18
CA SER A 471 -32.33 40.16 59.57
C SER A 471 -31.37 40.88 60.52
N MET A 472 -30.07 40.91 60.21
CA MET A 472 -29.07 41.66 60.98
C MET A 472 -29.39 43.16 61.04
N GLN A 473 -29.80 43.78 59.93
CA GLN A 473 -30.15 45.20 59.89
C GLN A 473 -31.41 45.50 60.72
N SER A 474 -32.37 44.57 60.77
CA SER A 474 -33.54 44.65 61.65
C SER A 474 -33.16 44.52 63.14
N GLN A 475 -32.23 43.63 63.48
CA GLN A 475 -31.72 43.48 64.85
C GLN A 475 -30.94 44.73 65.28
N LEU A 476 -30.09 45.27 64.42
CA LEU A 476 -29.31 46.48 64.67
C LEU A 476 -30.23 47.70 64.88
N SER A 477 -31.34 47.77 64.12
CA SER A 477 -32.39 48.78 64.32
C SER A 477 -33.09 48.62 65.68
N LYS A 478 -33.49 47.39 66.07
CA LYS A 478 -34.08 47.10 67.39
C LYS A 478 -33.13 47.42 68.55
N TYR A 479 -31.83 47.15 68.41
CA TYR A 479 -30.83 47.53 69.41
C TYR A 479 -30.64 49.04 69.50
N LYS A 480 -30.75 49.76 68.37
CA LYS A 480 -30.71 51.24 68.34
C LYS A 480 -31.95 51.86 69.00
N GLU A 481 -33.13 51.30 68.78
CA GLU A 481 -34.37 51.67 69.48
C GLU A 481 -34.24 51.41 70.98
N SER A 482 -33.85 50.19 71.38
CA SER A 482 -33.61 49.82 72.78
C SER A 482 -32.58 50.74 73.46
N ALA A 483 -31.53 51.14 72.73
CA ALA A 483 -30.55 52.11 73.23
C ALA A 483 -31.16 53.51 73.40
N SER A 484 -32.04 53.95 72.50
CA SER A 484 -32.80 55.20 72.64
C SER A 484 -33.70 55.16 73.88
N ASP A 485 -34.41 54.06 74.12
CA ASP A 485 -35.25 53.87 75.29
C ASP A 485 -34.45 53.91 76.59
N ILE A 486 -33.26 53.29 76.61
CA ILE A 486 -32.31 53.39 77.75
C ILE A 486 -31.87 54.84 78.00
N HIS A 487 -31.70 55.65 76.95
CA HIS A 487 -31.39 57.08 77.12
C HIS A 487 -32.59 57.87 77.65
N SER A 488 -33.81 57.57 77.21
CA SER A 488 -35.05 58.16 77.77
C SER A 488 -35.20 57.81 79.25
N LEU A 489 -35.13 56.53 79.60
CA LEU A 489 -35.21 56.05 80.98
C LEU A 489 -34.11 56.65 81.87
N ARG A 490 -32.90 56.85 81.33
CA ARG A 490 -31.82 57.56 82.05
C ARG A 490 -32.16 59.04 82.29
N ALA A 491 -32.76 59.72 81.32
CA ALA A 491 -33.23 61.10 81.49
C ALA A 491 -34.37 61.18 82.52
N ASP A 492 -35.30 60.22 82.51
CA ASP A 492 -36.38 60.13 83.50
C ASP A 492 -35.84 59.85 84.91
N VAL A 493 -34.89 58.93 85.06
CA VAL A 493 -34.19 58.68 86.34
C VAL A 493 -33.45 59.93 86.82
N GLN A 494 -32.78 60.67 85.93
CA GLN A 494 -32.13 61.92 86.29
C GLN A 494 -33.14 63.00 86.71
N SER A 495 -34.29 63.08 86.04
CA SER A 495 -35.40 63.96 86.39
C SER A 495 -35.97 63.63 87.77
N ILE A 496 -36.25 62.35 88.04
CA ILE A 496 -36.71 61.86 89.34
C ILE A 496 -35.66 62.11 90.43
N SER A 497 -34.37 61.91 90.14
CA SER A 497 -33.28 62.24 91.07
C SER A 497 -33.22 63.74 91.39
N ASN A 498 -33.45 64.61 90.42
CA ASN A 498 -33.51 66.06 90.60
C ASN A 498 -34.78 66.52 91.38
N ILE A 499 -35.86 65.75 91.31
CA ILE A 499 -37.08 65.94 92.13
C ILE A 499 -36.83 65.45 93.56
N LEU A 500 -36.18 64.29 93.72
CA LEU A 500 -35.83 63.73 95.03
C LEU A 500 -34.87 64.65 95.80
N ASP A 501 -33.81 65.15 95.16
CA ASP A 501 -32.88 66.12 95.76
C ASP A 501 -33.59 67.42 96.21
N ARG A 502 -34.58 67.91 95.44
CA ARG A 502 -35.45 69.01 95.88
C ARG A 502 -36.29 68.63 97.11
N LYS A 503 -36.85 67.42 97.16
CA LYS A 503 -37.65 66.95 98.31
C LYS A 503 -36.81 66.70 99.56
N VAL A 504 -35.57 66.22 99.42
CA VAL A 504 -34.60 66.16 100.52
C VAL A 504 -34.33 67.57 101.07
N LYS A 505 -34.05 68.55 100.20
CA LYS A 505 -33.85 69.95 100.61
C LYS A 505 -35.09 70.57 101.28
N GLU A 506 -36.30 70.26 100.83
CA GLU A 506 -37.53 70.63 101.54
C GLU A 506 -37.61 69.99 102.94
N CYS A 507 -37.29 68.69 103.06
CA CYS A 507 -37.22 67.99 104.34
C CYS A 507 -36.15 68.56 105.29
N ASP A 508 -35.00 68.96 104.79
CA ASP A 508 -33.95 69.64 105.59
C ASP A 508 -34.46 70.98 106.12
N VAL A 509 -35.16 71.78 105.28
CA VAL A 509 -35.80 73.03 105.71
C VAL A 509 -36.89 72.79 106.76
N PHE A 510 -37.70 71.74 106.62
CA PHE A 510 -38.66 71.34 107.66
C PHE A 510 -37.97 70.88 108.95
N THR A 511 -36.85 70.15 108.85
CA THR A 511 -36.05 69.71 110.01
C THR A 511 -35.44 70.89 110.76
N VAL A 512 -34.87 71.86 110.04
CA VAL A 512 -34.37 73.12 110.63
C VAL A 512 -35.49 73.93 111.27
N ARG A 513 -36.67 74.00 110.64
CA ARG A 513 -37.86 74.65 111.22
C ARG A 513 -38.34 73.94 112.49
N ALA A 514 -38.38 72.62 112.49
CA ALA A 514 -38.76 71.81 113.66
C ALA A 514 -37.74 71.94 114.80
N ALA A 515 -36.44 72.00 114.49
CA ALA A 515 -35.39 72.29 115.48
C ALA A 515 -35.53 73.70 116.06
N GLY A 516 -35.88 74.70 115.24
CA GLY A 516 -36.21 76.05 115.71
C GLY A 516 -37.45 76.09 116.62
N GLN A 517 -38.51 75.37 116.27
CA GLN A 517 -39.69 75.21 117.12
C GLN A 517 -39.36 74.47 118.43
N ALA A 518 -38.50 73.45 118.40
CA ALA A 518 -38.05 72.74 119.59
C ALA A 518 -37.18 73.63 120.50
N ALA A 519 -36.34 74.50 119.93
CA ALA A 519 -35.59 75.51 120.67
C ALA A 519 -36.51 76.54 121.34
N GLU A 520 -37.57 76.99 120.64
CA GLU A 520 -38.58 77.89 121.22
C GLU A 520 -39.42 77.20 122.31
N ILE A 521 -39.78 75.93 122.15
CA ILE A 521 -40.39 75.12 123.23
C ILE A 521 -39.44 75.04 124.43
N LYS A 522 -38.13 74.85 124.21
CA LYS A 522 -37.13 74.82 125.29
C LYS A 522 -36.98 76.17 126.00
N ARG A 523 -37.11 77.29 125.26
CA ARG A 523 -37.15 78.65 125.82
C ARG A 523 -38.41 78.87 126.65
N LEU A 524 -39.57 78.45 126.15
CA LEU A 524 -40.85 78.52 126.87
C LEU A 524 -40.85 77.64 128.13
N LEU A 525 -40.23 76.46 128.08
CA LEU A 525 -39.99 75.63 129.27
C LEU A 525 -39.09 76.33 130.29
N GLY A 526 -38.09 77.09 129.85
CA GLY A 526 -37.30 77.97 130.73
C GLY A 526 -38.16 79.01 131.44
N VAL A 527 -39.02 79.72 130.71
CA VAL A 527 -39.98 80.68 131.28
C VAL A 527 -40.98 80.00 132.23
N VAL A 528 -41.41 78.77 131.94
CA VAL A 528 -42.25 77.99 132.85
C VAL A 528 -41.50 77.60 134.13
N GLU A 529 -40.20 77.34 134.06
CA GLU A 529 -39.39 77.03 135.24
C GLU A 529 -39.05 78.27 136.06
N GLU A 530 -38.85 79.45 135.44
CA GLU A 530 -38.82 80.75 136.12
C GLU A 530 -40.16 81.07 136.81
N LEU A 531 -41.28 80.78 136.15
CA LEU A 531 -42.61 80.91 136.75
C LEU A 531 -42.81 79.91 137.91
N ARG A 532 -42.26 78.69 137.82
CA ARG A 532 -42.22 77.75 138.95
C ARG A 532 -41.29 78.18 140.07
N GLU A 533 -40.25 78.94 139.78
CA GLU A 533 -39.40 79.60 140.79
C GLU A 533 -40.25 80.64 141.54
N SER A 534 -41.02 81.46 140.83
CA SER A 534 -41.99 82.38 141.45
C SER A 534 -43.14 81.66 142.18
N GLU A 535 -43.54 80.46 141.72
CA GLU A 535 -44.51 79.60 142.40
C GLU A 535 -43.92 79.01 143.69
N ARG A 536 -42.61 78.71 143.71
CA ARG A 536 -41.87 78.27 144.90
C ARG A 536 -41.74 79.40 145.92
N ASP A 537 -41.53 80.64 145.50
CA ASP A 537 -41.56 81.82 146.37
C ASP A 537 -42.97 82.14 146.89
N LEU A 538 -44.01 82.03 146.06
CA LEU A 538 -45.41 82.12 146.52
C LEU A 538 -45.78 80.94 147.44
N LYS A 539 -45.22 79.75 147.21
CA LYS A 539 -45.37 78.60 148.12
C LYS A 539 -44.68 78.83 149.45
N LEU A 540 -43.52 79.48 149.51
CA LEU A 540 -42.89 79.88 150.78
C LEU A 540 -43.79 80.85 151.57
N ILE A 541 -44.47 81.76 150.87
CA ILE A 541 -45.46 82.67 151.47
C ILE A 541 -46.73 81.91 151.93
N LEU A 542 -47.14 80.86 151.21
CA LEU A 542 -48.26 79.97 151.61
C LEU A 542 -47.89 78.98 152.72
N GLU A 543 -46.62 78.57 152.82
CA GLU A 543 -46.08 77.67 153.86
C GLU A 543 -46.09 78.36 155.23
N MET A 544 -45.87 79.69 155.27
CA MET A 544 -46.15 80.51 156.45
C MET A 544 -47.64 80.56 156.85
N PHE A 545 -48.55 80.18 155.95
CA PHE A 545 -50.01 80.33 156.14
C PHE A 545 -50.79 79.01 156.26
N ARG A 546 -50.16 77.82 156.12
CA ARG A 546 -50.85 76.52 156.26
C ARG A 546 -50.08 75.46 157.03
N ARG A 547 -50.02 75.62 158.35
CA ARG A 547 -50.16 74.48 159.25
C ARG A 547 -51.63 74.06 159.33
N GLU A 548 -52.14 73.32 158.34
CA GLU A 548 -53.23 72.32 158.52
C GLU A 548 -53.60 71.55 157.22
N SER A 549 -53.90 70.26 157.38
CA SER A 549 -54.47 69.28 156.40
C SER A 549 -53.53 68.62 155.35
N ILE A 550 -53.92 67.40 154.92
CA ILE A 550 -53.07 66.27 154.46
C ILE A 550 -53.70 65.54 153.24
N ASP A 551 -52.87 64.78 152.50
CA ASP A 551 -53.15 63.77 151.44
C ASP A 551 -53.65 64.28 150.07
N SER A 552 -53.17 63.84 148.90
CA SER A 552 -52.50 62.61 148.39
C SER A 552 -53.42 61.44 147.99
N ARG A 553 -53.45 61.13 146.67
CA ARG A 553 -53.73 59.82 146.05
C ARG A 553 -53.58 59.84 144.51
N ASP A 554 -52.40 59.52 143.95
CA ASP A 554 -52.22 59.30 142.49
C ASP A 554 -50.98 58.43 142.12
N ILE A 555 -50.51 57.58 143.05
CA ILE A 555 -49.27 56.78 142.88
C ILE A 555 -49.53 55.35 142.36
N MET A 556 -50.80 54.92 142.28
CA MET A 556 -51.14 53.50 142.09
C MET A 556 -51.21 53.05 140.62
N GLU A 557 -51.62 53.91 139.69
CA GLU A 557 -51.84 53.52 138.28
C GLU A 557 -50.54 53.27 137.49
N ALA A 558 -49.40 53.79 137.95
CA ALA A 558 -48.12 53.67 137.25
C ALA A 558 -47.52 52.23 137.26
N ARG A 559 -47.90 51.37 138.21
CA ARG A 559 -47.31 50.01 138.35
C ARG A 559 -47.96 48.92 137.48
N GLU A 560 -49.17 49.12 136.96
CA GLU A 560 -49.87 48.10 136.15
C GLU A 560 -49.53 48.15 134.65
N ALA A 561 -48.80 49.17 134.19
CA ALA A 561 -48.26 49.21 132.83
C ALA A 561 -47.03 48.31 132.66
N GLU A 562 -46.19 48.21 133.70
CA GLU A 562 -44.88 47.54 133.65
C GLU A 562 -45.01 46.01 133.50
N TYR A 563 -45.95 45.39 134.20
CA TYR A 563 -46.19 43.92 134.13
C TYR A 563 -46.67 43.44 132.76
N ARG A 564 -47.32 44.29 131.95
CA ARG A 564 -47.81 43.90 130.61
C ARG A 564 -46.70 43.85 129.55
N ALA A 565 -45.58 44.52 129.76
CA ALA A 565 -44.44 44.48 128.82
C ALA A 565 -43.65 43.17 128.94
N TRP A 566 -43.47 42.65 130.16
CA TRP A 566 -42.66 41.45 130.42
C TRP A 566 -43.24 40.15 129.84
N ALA A 567 -44.56 40.04 129.70
CA ALA A 567 -45.21 38.84 129.17
C ALA A 567 -44.91 38.57 127.68
N ASN A 568 -44.71 39.63 126.87
CA ASN A 568 -44.50 39.50 125.43
C ASN A 568 -43.07 39.07 125.05
N ILE A 569 -42.09 39.33 125.92
CA ILE A 569 -40.69 38.92 125.67
C ILE A 569 -40.53 37.40 125.81
N GLN A 570 -41.29 36.79 126.72
CA GLN A 570 -41.11 35.37 127.03
C GLN A 570 -41.83 34.43 126.05
N SER A 571 -42.89 34.89 125.35
CA SER A 571 -43.54 34.11 124.30
C SER A 571 -42.69 33.98 123.03
N LEU A 572 -41.94 35.04 122.67
CA LEU A 572 -40.98 35.04 121.56
C LEU A 572 -39.80 34.07 121.81
N LYS A 573 -39.41 33.87 123.07
CA LYS A 573 -38.33 32.93 123.44
C LYS A 573 -38.72 31.47 123.25
N THR A 574 -40.01 31.14 123.33
CA THR A 574 -40.52 29.76 123.15
C THR A 574 -40.89 29.39 121.71
N SER A 575 -40.92 30.33 120.76
CA SER A 575 -41.17 30.03 119.33
C SER A 575 -39.91 29.72 118.52
N LEU A 576 -38.72 29.91 119.10
CA LEU A 576 -37.43 29.65 118.45
C LEU A 576 -36.82 28.34 118.98
N ASP A 577 -37.40 27.21 118.59
CA ASP A 577 -36.92 25.88 118.99
C ASP A 577 -35.59 25.53 118.29
N GLU A 578 -34.49 25.66 119.03
CA GLU A 578 -33.12 25.43 118.56
C GLU A 578 -32.92 24.00 118.03
N HIS A 579 -33.60 23.01 118.63
CA HIS A 579 -33.40 21.60 118.27
C HIS A 579 -34.02 21.25 116.90
N GLY A 580 -35.14 21.90 116.55
CA GLY A 580 -35.77 21.79 115.22
C GLY A 580 -34.99 22.49 114.09
N LEU A 581 -34.07 23.40 114.42
CA LEU A 581 -33.10 23.97 113.47
C LEU A 581 -31.90 23.03 113.30
N GLU A 582 -31.35 22.52 114.41
CA GLU A 582 -30.21 21.60 114.43
C GLU A 582 -30.47 20.32 113.60
N LEU A 583 -31.65 19.70 113.75
CA LEU A 583 -32.02 18.50 112.99
C LEU A 583 -32.12 18.77 111.48
N ARG A 584 -32.59 19.96 111.08
CA ARG A 584 -32.66 20.38 109.66
C ARG A 584 -31.28 20.64 109.06
N VAL A 585 -30.37 21.26 109.83
CA VAL A 585 -28.97 21.44 109.41
C VAL A 585 -28.28 20.08 109.26
N LYS A 586 -28.49 19.15 110.19
CA LYS A 586 -27.91 17.80 110.09
C LYS A 586 -28.39 17.03 108.86
N THR A 587 -29.70 17.06 108.58
CA THR A 587 -30.26 16.40 107.37
C THR A 587 -29.82 17.09 106.07
N ALA A 588 -29.62 18.41 106.07
CA ALA A 588 -29.02 19.13 104.93
C ALA A 588 -27.56 18.70 104.69
N ASN A 589 -26.73 18.66 105.73
CA ASN A 589 -25.33 18.24 105.64
C ASN A 589 -25.19 16.78 105.18
N GLU A 590 -26.06 15.87 105.65
CA GLU A 590 -26.10 14.47 105.19
C GLU A 590 -26.56 14.33 103.73
N ALA A 591 -27.40 15.24 103.24
CA ALA A 591 -27.79 15.29 101.83
C ALA A 591 -26.67 15.87 100.94
N GLU A 592 -25.95 16.88 101.42
CA GLU A 592 -24.78 17.47 100.75
C GLU A 592 -23.62 16.47 100.65
N ALA A 593 -23.29 15.77 101.74
CA ALA A 593 -22.26 14.72 101.70
C ALA A 593 -22.58 13.62 100.67
N LYS A 594 -23.86 13.24 100.53
CA LYS A 594 -24.32 12.29 99.51
C LYS A 594 -24.30 12.86 98.09
N SER A 595 -24.41 14.18 97.89
CA SER A 595 -24.26 14.80 96.57
C SER A 595 -22.78 14.90 96.18
N GLN A 596 -21.92 15.33 97.09
CA GLN A 596 -20.47 15.40 96.92
C GLN A 596 -19.87 14.01 96.61
N GLN A 597 -20.32 12.94 97.31
CA GLN A 597 -19.87 11.57 97.02
C GLN A 597 -20.24 11.12 95.60
N ARG A 598 -21.44 11.46 95.11
CA ARG A 598 -21.86 11.15 93.73
C ARG A 598 -21.08 11.96 92.70
N LEU A 599 -20.78 13.22 93.00
CA LEU A 599 -19.98 14.09 92.13
C LEU A 599 -18.56 13.55 91.99
N ALA A 600 -17.90 13.18 93.09
CA ALA A 600 -16.58 12.54 93.07
C ALA A 600 -16.56 11.20 92.31
N ALA A 601 -17.63 10.40 92.40
CA ALA A 601 -17.76 9.17 91.62
C ALA A 601 -17.89 9.44 90.11
N ALA A 602 -18.68 10.44 89.72
CA ALA A 602 -18.82 10.86 88.31
C ALA A 602 -17.51 11.47 87.76
N GLU A 603 -16.79 12.26 88.57
CA GLU A 603 -15.47 12.80 88.21
C GLU A 603 -14.44 11.69 87.97
N ALA A 604 -14.45 10.63 88.80
CA ALA A 604 -13.59 9.46 88.61
C ALA A 604 -13.93 8.69 87.31
N GLU A 605 -15.21 8.56 86.97
CA GLU A 605 -15.64 7.92 85.71
C GLU A 605 -15.25 8.77 84.49
N ILE A 606 -15.40 10.10 84.56
CA ILE A 606 -14.93 11.03 83.53
C ILE A 606 -13.41 10.94 83.35
N ALA A 607 -12.64 10.83 84.44
CA ALA A 607 -11.20 10.64 84.38
C ALA A 607 -10.81 9.31 83.71
N ALA A 608 -11.50 8.21 84.03
CA ALA A 608 -11.28 6.91 83.41
C ALA A 608 -11.62 6.91 81.90
N MET A 609 -12.69 7.59 81.49
CA MET A 609 -13.06 7.73 80.08
C MET A 609 -12.09 8.63 79.30
N ARG A 610 -11.56 9.69 79.92
CA ARG A 610 -10.47 10.50 79.34
C ARG A 610 -9.21 9.67 79.13
N GLN A 611 -8.83 8.83 80.09
CA GLN A 611 -7.66 7.97 79.96
C GLN A 611 -7.82 6.98 78.79
N LYS A 612 -8.96 6.29 78.69
CA LYS A 612 -9.27 5.40 77.55
C LYS A 612 -9.24 6.13 76.20
N LEU A 613 -9.71 7.38 76.15
CA LEU A 613 -9.64 8.20 74.94
C LEU A 613 -8.19 8.48 74.54
N GLU A 614 -7.33 8.89 75.48
CA GLU A 614 -5.91 9.14 75.20
C GLU A 614 -5.15 7.86 74.81
N ASP A 615 -5.48 6.71 75.40
CA ASP A 615 -4.87 5.44 75.01
C ASP A 615 -5.32 5.02 73.60
N SER A 616 -6.60 5.17 73.24
CA SER A 616 -7.08 4.94 71.87
C SER A 616 -6.46 5.89 70.83
N LYS A 617 -6.15 7.15 71.22
CA LYS A 617 -5.42 8.09 70.36
C LYS A 617 -3.97 7.68 70.12
N LYS A 618 -3.29 7.09 71.12
CA LYS A 618 -1.94 6.53 70.95
C LYS A 618 -1.97 5.34 70.00
N GLU A 619 -2.86 4.38 70.22
CA GLU A 619 -3.04 3.22 69.33
C GLU A 619 -3.32 3.65 67.87
N MET A 620 -4.22 4.62 67.67
CA MET A 620 -4.49 5.20 66.34
C MET A 620 -3.25 5.88 65.73
N SER A 621 -2.43 6.55 66.54
CA SER A 621 -1.19 7.20 66.09
C SER A 621 -0.13 6.16 65.70
N GLU A 622 0.02 5.10 66.49
CA GLU A 622 0.93 3.97 66.21
C GLU A 622 0.52 3.24 64.92
N LEU A 623 -0.77 2.93 64.77
CA LEU A 623 -1.32 2.34 63.54
C LEU A 623 -1.12 3.25 62.32
N SER A 624 -1.26 4.57 62.47
CA SER A 624 -0.97 5.54 61.40
C SER A 624 0.50 5.54 60.98
N VAL A 625 1.43 5.41 61.93
CA VAL A 625 2.87 5.27 61.65
C VAL A 625 3.18 3.96 60.93
N VAL A 626 2.61 2.84 61.37
CA VAL A 626 2.76 1.53 60.69
C VAL A 626 2.21 1.56 59.27
N LEU A 627 1.03 2.17 59.07
CA LEU A 627 0.41 2.30 57.74
C LEU A 627 1.26 3.16 56.80
N ARG A 628 1.82 4.27 57.30
CA ARG A 628 2.77 5.10 56.55
C ARG A 628 4.05 4.34 56.18
N SER A 629 4.59 3.55 57.09
CA SER A 629 5.75 2.69 56.82
C SER A 629 5.45 1.68 55.71
N LYS A 630 4.28 1.02 55.76
CA LYS A 630 3.87 0.06 54.73
C LYS A 630 3.59 0.72 53.38
N ASN A 631 3.09 1.95 53.36
CA ASN A 631 2.96 2.71 52.12
C ASN A 631 4.34 3.01 51.49
N GLY A 632 5.33 3.40 52.30
CA GLY A 632 6.72 3.59 51.83
C GLY A 632 7.39 2.31 51.32
N GLU A 633 7.11 1.16 51.95
CA GLU A 633 7.54 -0.15 51.42
C GLU A 633 6.89 -0.44 50.05
N ASN A 634 5.60 -0.17 49.88
CA ASN A 634 4.90 -0.36 48.60
C ASN A 634 5.43 0.57 47.50
N GLU A 635 5.72 1.84 47.82
CA GLU A 635 6.36 2.79 46.89
C GLU A 635 7.77 2.33 46.47
N ALA A 636 8.53 1.72 47.39
CA ALA A 636 9.82 1.11 47.07
C ALA A 636 9.66 -0.11 46.13
N TYR A 637 8.70 -1.00 46.37
CA TYR A 637 8.42 -2.11 45.47
C TYR A 637 7.95 -1.67 44.08
N LEU A 638 7.11 -0.63 43.99
CA LEU A 638 6.71 -0.05 42.70
C LEU A 638 7.92 0.52 41.94
N SER A 639 8.81 1.22 42.64
CA SER A 639 10.06 1.75 42.07
C SER A 639 10.99 0.64 41.56
N GLU A 640 11.08 -0.49 42.28
CA GLU A 640 11.84 -1.67 41.85
C GLU A 640 11.22 -2.32 40.60
N ILE A 641 9.89 -2.46 40.57
CA ILE A 641 9.15 -2.99 39.39
C ILE A 641 9.36 -2.09 38.16
N GLU A 642 9.28 -0.76 38.31
CA GLU A 642 9.54 0.19 37.23
C GLU A 642 11.00 0.10 36.72
N SER A 643 11.97 -0.02 37.64
CA SER A 643 13.38 -0.20 37.29
C SER A 643 13.65 -1.51 36.55
N ILE A 644 13.03 -2.62 36.98
CA ILE A 644 13.10 -3.92 36.29
C ILE A 644 12.44 -3.84 34.91
N GLY A 645 11.31 -3.15 34.79
CA GLY A 645 10.63 -2.90 33.51
C GLY A 645 11.53 -2.18 32.50
N GLN A 646 12.14 -1.06 32.93
CA GLN A 646 13.08 -0.30 32.09
C GLN A 646 14.28 -1.15 31.65
N ALA A 647 14.88 -1.92 32.58
CA ALA A 647 16.00 -2.81 32.26
C ALA A 647 15.59 -3.93 31.29
N TYR A 648 14.35 -4.42 31.35
CA TYR A 648 13.81 -5.40 30.39
C TYR A 648 13.61 -4.77 29.00
N ASP A 649 13.05 -3.56 28.92
CA ASP A 649 12.85 -2.84 27.65
C ASP A 649 14.20 -2.49 26.97
N GLU A 650 15.22 -2.11 27.75
CA GLU A 650 16.60 -1.96 27.27
C GLU A 650 17.17 -3.28 26.71
N LYS A 651 16.90 -4.42 27.37
CA LYS A 651 17.33 -5.74 26.87
C LYS A 651 16.55 -6.18 25.63
N GLN A 652 15.27 -5.84 25.53
CA GLN A 652 14.44 -6.12 24.37
C GLN A 652 14.89 -5.31 23.15
N THR A 653 15.15 -4.01 23.32
CA THR A 653 15.70 -3.15 22.25
C THR A 653 17.11 -3.58 21.84
N GLN A 654 17.97 -3.96 22.79
CA GLN A 654 19.28 -4.56 22.49
C GLN A 654 19.16 -5.85 21.66
N ASN A 655 18.23 -6.74 21.99
CA ASN A 655 17.99 -7.97 21.22
C ASN A 655 17.45 -7.68 19.81
N GLN A 656 16.54 -6.73 19.66
CA GLN A 656 16.03 -6.29 18.34
C GLN A 656 17.18 -5.77 17.46
N HIS A 657 18.06 -4.94 18.02
CA HIS A 657 19.24 -4.43 17.32
C HIS A 657 20.22 -5.55 16.91
N MET A 658 20.49 -6.53 17.77
CA MET A 658 21.31 -7.69 17.40
C MET A 658 20.66 -8.54 16.29
N LEU A 659 19.34 -8.74 16.34
CA LEU A 659 18.61 -9.48 15.30
C LEU A 659 18.68 -8.76 13.94
N GLN A 660 18.57 -7.42 13.95
CA GLN A 660 18.74 -6.60 12.76
C GLN A 660 20.18 -6.72 12.21
N GLN A 661 21.21 -6.63 13.05
CA GLN A 661 22.61 -6.81 12.63
C GLN A 661 22.88 -8.20 12.04
N ILE A 662 22.28 -9.27 12.59
CA ILE A 662 22.39 -10.63 12.02
C ILE A 662 21.75 -10.66 10.63
N THR A 663 20.57 -10.05 10.47
CA THR A 663 19.85 -9.97 9.19
C THR A 663 20.67 -9.22 8.13
N GLU A 664 21.21 -8.05 8.48
CA GLU A 664 22.06 -7.23 7.59
C GLU A 664 23.36 -7.96 7.20
N ARG A 665 23.97 -8.69 8.14
CA ARG A 665 25.15 -9.54 7.87
C ARG A 665 24.81 -10.68 6.92
N ASP A 666 23.66 -11.32 7.09
CA ASP A 666 23.25 -12.45 6.25
C ASP A 666 22.86 -12.00 4.84
N ASP A 667 22.22 -10.84 4.70
CA ASP A 667 22.03 -10.15 3.42
C ASP A 667 23.36 -9.81 2.72
N TYR A 668 24.36 -9.34 3.47
CA TYR A 668 25.71 -9.10 2.93
C TYR A 668 26.37 -10.40 2.46
N ASN A 669 26.29 -11.47 3.27
CA ASN A 669 26.80 -12.80 2.91
C ASN A 669 26.14 -13.34 1.63
N ILE A 670 24.82 -13.19 1.48
CA ILE A 670 24.09 -13.58 0.27
C ILE A 670 24.59 -12.80 -0.95
N LYS A 671 24.76 -11.46 -0.84
CA LYS A 671 25.32 -10.63 -1.91
C LYS A 671 26.73 -11.06 -2.31
N LEU A 672 27.61 -11.31 -1.33
CA LEU A 672 28.98 -11.77 -1.56
C LEU A 672 29.03 -13.14 -2.25
N VAL A 673 28.16 -14.09 -1.86
CA VAL A 673 28.04 -15.39 -2.53
C VAL A 673 27.56 -15.23 -3.98
N LEU A 674 26.56 -14.38 -4.23
CA LEU A 674 26.04 -14.10 -5.57
C LEU A 674 27.08 -13.40 -6.47
N GLU A 675 27.92 -12.52 -5.91
CA GLU A 675 29.05 -11.94 -6.63
C GLU A 675 30.16 -12.96 -6.89
N GLY A 676 30.49 -13.82 -5.93
CA GLY A 676 31.44 -14.92 -6.11
C GLY A 676 30.99 -15.94 -7.18
N VAL A 677 29.68 -16.22 -7.29
CA VAL A 677 29.11 -17.02 -8.38
C VAL A 677 29.25 -16.29 -9.73
N ARG A 678 28.87 -15.01 -9.83
CA ARG A 678 29.02 -14.22 -11.06
C ARG A 678 30.48 -14.07 -11.50
N ALA A 679 31.40 -13.90 -10.56
CA ALA A 679 32.84 -13.83 -10.84
C ALA A 679 33.37 -15.15 -11.42
N ARG A 680 32.97 -16.29 -10.85
CA ARG A 680 33.30 -17.63 -11.40
C ARG A 680 32.73 -17.82 -12.80
N GLN A 681 31.44 -17.52 -13.02
CA GLN A 681 30.82 -17.60 -14.35
C GLN A 681 31.57 -16.74 -15.40
N LYS A 682 31.99 -15.52 -15.02
CA LYS A 682 32.79 -14.66 -15.90
C LYS A 682 34.19 -15.22 -16.16
N GLN A 683 34.84 -15.78 -15.14
CA GLN A 683 36.14 -16.46 -15.27
C GLN A 683 36.03 -17.68 -16.19
N ASP A 684 35.01 -18.53 -16.03
CA ASP A 684 34.79 -19.70 -16.88
C ASP A 684 34.54 -19.30 -18.34
N SER A 685 33.77 -18.24 -18.57
CA SER A 685 33.57 -17.67 -19.92
C SER A 685 34.88 -17.22 -20.55
N LEU A 686 35.71 -16.47 -19.81
CA LEU A 686 37.03 -16.01 -20.29
C LEU A 686 38.02 -17.15 -20.52
N VAL A 687 37.95 -18.22 -19.71
CA VAL A 687 38.77 -19.44 -19.91
C VAL A 687 38.34 -20.18 -21.17
N MET A 688 37.04 -20.23 -21.47
CA MET A 688 36.52 -20.81 -22.71
C MET A 688 36.93 -19.97 -23.93
N GLU A 689 36.77 -18.65 -23.88
CA GLU A 689 37.20 -17.73 -24.94
C GLU A 689 38.72 -17.84 -25.21
N LYS A 690 39.54 -17.88 -24.16
CA LYS A 690 40.99 -18.13 -24.27
C LYS A 690 41.30 -19.46 -24.98
N ARG A 691 40.56 -20.54 -24.69
CA ARG A 691 40.75 -21.83 -25.37
C ARG A 691 40.38 -21.76 -26.85
N VAL A 692 39.33 -21.03 -27.21
CA VAL A 692 38.94 -20.78 -28.61
C VAL A 692 40.03 -20.01 -29.34
N MET A 693 40.46 -18.86 -28.84
CA MET A 693 41.58 -18.10 -29.43
C MET A 693 42.86 -18.93 -29.54
N GLN A 694 43.18 -19.76 -28.54
CA GLN A 694 44.36 -20.62 -28.58
C GLN A 694 44.25 -21.71 -29.67
N HIS A 695 43.06 -22.23 -29.94
CA HIS A 695 42.80 -23.14 -31.07
C HIS A 695 42.89 -22.42 -32.42
N GLU A 696 42.34 -21.21 -32.55
CA GLU A 696 42.45 -20.38 -33.76
C GLU A 696 43.90 -20.04 -34.09
N ILE A 697 44.71 -19.67 -33.08
CA ILE A 697 46.15 -19.44 -33.24
C ILE A 697 46.88 -20.71 -33.68
N GLN A 698 46.54 -21.88 -33.12
CA GLN A 698 47.10 -23.16 -33.57
C GLN A 698 46.73 -23.46 -35.03
N GLN A 699 45.47 -23.24 -35.42
CA GLN A 699 45.02 -23.42 -36.79
C GLN A 699 45.73 -22.48 -37.75
N ALA A 700 45.82 -21.18 -37.41
CA ALA A 700 46.54 -20.17 -38.20
C ALA A 700 48.03 -20.49 -38.36
N ASN A 701 48.69 -21.01 -37.32
CA ASN A 701 50.07 -21.48 -37.40
C ASN A 701 50.22 -22.69 -38.34
N VAL A 702 49.25 -23.61 -38.38
CA VAL A 702 49.25 -24.72 -39.35
C VAL A 702 49.09 -24.20 -40.77
N THR A 703 48.16 -23.27 -41.04
CA THR A 703 48.03 -22.66 -42.36
C THR A 703 49.28 -21.91 -42.77
N ARG A 704 49.89 -21.14 -41.86
CA ARG A 704 51.17 -20.47 -42.09
C ARG A 704 52.26 -21.46 -42.47
N ASN A 705 52.46 -22.53 -41.69
CA ASN A 705 53.47 -23.55 -41.99
C ASN A 705 53.25 -24.21 -43.37
N LEU A 706 51.99 -24.37 -43.82
CA LEU A 706 51.66 -24.84 -45.16
C LEU A 706 52.02 -23.82 -46.25
N TYR A 707 51.81 -22.52 -46.01
CA TYR A 707 52.26 -21.46 -46.92
C TYR A 707 53.79 -21.36 -46.98
N ASP A 708 54.47 -21.39 -45.83
CA ASP A 708 55.93 -21.39 -45.74
C ASP A 708 56.51 -22.61 -46.48
N SER A 709 55.91 -23.80 -46.32
CA SER A 709 56.26 -25.02 -47.06
C SER A 709 55.97 -24.96 -48.57
N LYS A 710 55.02 -24.11 -49.00
CA LYS A 710 54.71 -23.90 -50.42
C LYS A 710 55.65 -22.86 -51.03
N ALA A 711 56.02 -21.82 -50.28
CA ALA A 711 57.02 -20.84 -50.66
C ALA A 711 58.38 -21.51 -50.89
N ALA A 712 58.84 -22.34 -49.96
CA ALA A 712 60.09 -23.11 -50.10
C ALA A 712 60.10 -23.98 -51.38
N ARG A 713 59.00 -24.67 -51.71
CA ARG A 713 58.91 -25.44 -52.97
C ARG A 713 58.95 -24.57 -54.23
N ILE A 714 58.45 -23.34 -54.15
CA ILE A 714 58.50 -22.40 -55.28
C ILE A 714 59.94 -21.87 -55.43
N GLU A 715 60.62 -21.55 -54.33
CA GLU A 715 62.04 -21.19 -54.32
C GLU A 715 62.92 -22.33 -54.87
N ASP A 716 62.70 -23.58 -54.44
CA ASP A 716 63.38 -24.77 -54.99
C ASP A 716 63.14 -24.93 -56.51
N GLN A 717 61.92 -24.65 -56.99
CA GLN A 717 61.59 -24.70 -58.41
C GLN A 717 62.28 -23.60 -59.23
N PHE A 718 62.42 -22.39 -58.67
CA PHE A 718 63.17 -21.30 -59.31
C PHE A 718 64.70 -21.48 -59.23
N LEU A 719 65.22 -22.26 -58.28
CA LEU A 719 66.64 -22.60 -58.18
C LEU A 719 67.07 -23.76 -59.10
N CYS A 720 66.11 -24.49 -59.67
CA CYS A 720 66.35 -25.59 -60.61
C CYS A 720 66.13 -25.22 -62.09
N SER A 721 65.97 -23.92 -62.39
CA SER A 721 65.78 -23.33 -63.73
C SER A 721 66.82 -22.26 -64.02
#